data_AF-A0A6L8FHM8-F1
#
_entry.id   AF-A0A6L8FHM8-F1
#
_cell.length_a   1.000
_cell.length_b   1.000
_cell.length_c   1.000
_cell.angle_alpha   90.00
_cell.angle_beta   90.00
_cell.angle_gamma   90.00
#
_symmetry.space_group_name_H-M   'P 1'
#
loop_
_entity.id
_entity.type
_entity.pdbx_description
1 polymer ?
#
loop_
_entity_poly.entity_id
_entity_poly.type
_entity_poly.pdbx_seq_one_letter_code
_entity_poly.pdbx_strand_id
1 'polypeptide(L)'
;MTARQKVAQMIQAEISSIRPEDLAQIPVGAILNGGGCAPGNNKRVALSEWLGVADAFFEASIADGGVPIMWGTDAVHGHSNVCGATVFPHNIGLGAARNPQLIDAIGAATAAEIVASGMDWTFAPTLAVARDDRWGRTYESYSENPEIVKEYAPRLIRGLQGKPAPGALGAPGKVLATAKHFIGEGGTAEGIDQGSTRCSEEQLRDLHAPGHMAAIAAGVQVVMASFNDFNGAKLHSHRHLLTDVLKEQMGFTGFLISDWNGFQQVDEDFGDACAESVNAGIDMMVALNLGYGMNPALVGLLSAIPRFTDAATDPIMGYISDKTRSRWGRRRPYIFVGAILAGLSFAVLWQLPHIAGEGLLFAVFLAGSLLFFLGYTIFATPWVALGYELTPDYHERTRLMGVQNFFSQSAYLIAPWFLVFMELDAFTDIRNGASVLAVLVGIACVAIGVLPAILLRERFSDTAVASAGRESRLRRIFGEVKRFFQGFGQTLSNRPFLKLCGATFLVFNGFQLIAAFQVYVVIYYVFAGDRDTASWYIAMIGTIATFSTFAVVAFAAWLGTVVGKRHAFFICIGISTLGYALKWFCYDPANPLLLLIPAPLLAFGLGSLFTLMPSMVADVCDLDELKTGKRREGMYGSIYWWVVKLGMALALAAGGFLLNFTGFDVNLEGNQTESALFWMRVCDVVLPVITSLLAIACVAAYDLSESRVREIREKLNR
;
A
#
# COMPACT_ATOMS: atom_id res chain seq x y z
N MET A 1 36.25 9.15 -15.26
CA MET A 1 35.12 8.75 -14.42
C MET A 1 35.60 8.14 -13.11
N THR A 2 35.04 8.57 -11.98
CA THR A 2 35.24 7.98 -10.65
C THR A 2 34.50 6.64 -10.52
N ALA A 3 34.79 5.85 -9.48
CA ALA A 3 34.05 4.60 -9.21
C ALA A 3 32.55 4.85 -9.03
N ARG A 4 32.16 5.91 -8.31
CA ARG A 4 30.76 6.31 -8.13
C ARG A 4 30.09 6.63 -9.47
N GLN A 5 30.76 7.36 -10.36
CA GLN A 5 30.23 7.66 -11.70
C GLN A 5 30.07 6.39 -12.53
N LYS A 6 31.01 5.44 -12.45
CA LYS A 6 30.88 4.15 -13.15
C LYS A 6 29.69 3.34 -12.64
N VAL A 7 29.51 3.25 -11.32
CA VAL A 7 28.34 2.56 -10.72
C VAL A 7 27.04 3.27 -11.10
N ALA A 8 27.00 4.60 -11.13
CA ALA A 8 25.82 5.34 -11.55
C ALA A 8 25.44 5.01 -13.01
N GLN A 9 26.42 4.84 -13.91
CA GLN A 9 26.15 4.41 -15.28
C GLN A 9 25.56 2.99 -15.39
N MET A 10 25.66 2.18 -14.34
CA MET A 10 25.04 0.85 -14.26
C MET A 10 23.60 0.90 -13.71
N ILE A 11 23.02 2.09 -13.53
CA ILE A 11 21.67 2.26 -13.00
C ILE A 11 20.76 2.83 -14.09
N GLN A 12 19.59 2.23 -14.23
CA GLN A 12 18.47 2.79 -14.96
C GLN A 12 17.34 3.15 -13.97
N ALA A 13 16.93 4.42 -13.98
CA ALA A 13 15.88 4.94 -13.10
C ALA A 13 14.56 5.14 -13.85
N GLU A 14 13.43 5.10 -13.14
CA GLU A 14 12.11 5.47 -13.69
C GLU A 14 11.96 6.99 -13.75
N ILE A 15 11.34 7.54 -14.79
CA ILE A 15 11.11 8.99 -14.91
C ILE A 15 10.24 9.62 -13.80
N SER A 16 9.43 8.83 -13.08
CA SER A 16 8.68 9.26 -11.89
C SER A 16 9.54 9.28 -10.63
N SER A 17 10.73 8.69 -10.68
CA SER A 17 11.58 8.42 -9.52
C SER A 17 12.88 9.25 -9.51
N ILE A 18 13.15 9.97 -10.60
CA ILE A 18 14.33 10.83 -10.77
C ILE A 18 13.96 12.07 -11.58
N ARG A 19 14.61 13.21 -11.28
CA ARG A 19 14.47 14.47 -12.02
C ARG A 19 15.77 14.81 -12.76
N PRO A 20 15.73 15.65 -13.81
CA PRO A 20 16.95 16.07 -14.51
C PRO A 20 18.02 16.64 -13.58
N GLU A 21 17.64 17.48 -12.61
CA GLU A 21 18.55 18.07 -11.64
C GLU A 21 19.30 17.05 -10.76
N ASP A 22 18.74 15.85 -10.56
CA ASP A 22 19.36 14.80 -9.75
C ASP A 22 20.62 14.23 -10.41
N LEU A 23 20.74 14.35 -11.74
CA LEU A 23 21.91 13.87 -12.49
C LEU A 23 23.21 14.55 -12.07
N ALA A 24 23.14 15.77 -11.51
CA ALA A 24 24.31 16.45 -10.96
C ALA A 24 24.92 15.70 -9.77
N GLN A 25 24.10 14.96 -9.00
CA GLN A 25 24.53 14.19 -7.84
C GLN A 25 24.68 12.70 -8.14
N ILE A 26 23.76 12.16 -8.94
CA ILE A 26 23.67 10.74 -9.30
C ILE A 26 23.52 10.67 -10.81
N PRO A 27 24.64 10.73 -11.56
CA PRO A 27 24.61 10.71 -13.03
C PRO A 27 24.32 9.29 -13.52
N VAL A 28 23.05 8.87 -13.43
CA VAL A 28 22.61 7.55 -13.86
C VAL A 28 22.85 7.35 -15.37
N GLY A 29 23.05 6.11 -15.79
CA GLY A 29 23.36 5.81 -17.20
C GLY A 29 22.13 5.89 -18.10
N ALA A 30 20.96 5.60 -17.55
CA ALA A 30 19.72 5.63 -18.29
C ALA A 30 18.51 6.00 -17.43
N ILE A 31 17.46 6.43 -18.10
CA ILE A 31 16.09 6.51 -17.57
C ILE A 31 15.18 5.57 -18.37
N LEU A 32 14.00 5.30 -17.81
CA LEU A 32 12.93 4.60 -18.52
C LEU A 32 11.56 5.17 -18.17
N ASN A 33 10.61 4.98 -19.08
CA ASN A 33 9.17 5.04 -18.79
C ASN A 33 8.60 3.63 -18.76
N GLY A 34 8.18 3.19 -17.57
CA GLY A 34 7.55 1.88 -17.39
C GLY A 34 6.17 1.80 -18.03
N GLY A 35 5.57 0.61 -18.01
CA GLY A 35 4.20 0.41 -18.47
C GLY A 35 3.22 1.37 -17.81
N GLY A 36 2.69 2.33 -18.58
CA GLY A 36 1.75 3.34 -18.10
C GLY A 36 2.36 4.56 -17.39
N CYS A 37 3.68 4.72 -17.37
CA CYS A 37 4.33 5.95 -16.91
C CYS A 37 4.46 6.97 -18.06
N ALA A 38 4.15 8.23 -17.78
CA ALA A 38 4.20 9.34 -18.73
C ALA A 38 4.64 10.63 -18.02
N PRO A 39 5.18 11.62 -18.75
CA PRO A 39 5.46 12.95 -18.21
C PRO A 39 4.28 13.52 -17.41
N GLY A 40 4.55 14.00 -16.20
CA GLY A 40 3.53 14.55 -15.30
C GLY A 40 2.44 13.56 -14.89
N ASN A 41 2.68 12.25 -15.01
CA ASN A 41 1.71 11.17 -14.79
C ASN A 41 0.44 11.33 -15.66
N ASN A 42 0.55 12.02 -16.80
CA ASN A 42 -0.53 12.25 -17.73
C ASN A 42 -0.35 11.39 -18.98
N LYS A 43 -1.10 10.28 -19.06
CA LYS A 43 -1.04 9.37 -20.21
C LYS A 43 -1.42 9.99 -21.56
N ARG A 44 -2.09 11.15 -21.56
CA ARG A 44 -2.53 11.86 -22.78
C ARG A 44 -1.72 13.12 -23.05
N VAL A 45 -0.53 13.21 -22.46
CA VAL A 45 0.36 14.33 -22.63
C VAL A 45 0.79 14.49 -24.09
N ALA A 46 0.97 15.74 -24.54
CA ALA A 46 1.40 16.02 -25.90
C ALA A 46 2.82 15.52 -26.17
N LEU A 47 3.11 15.15 -27.43
CA LEU A 47 4.44 14.69 -27.84
C LEU A 47 5.55 15.71 -27.52
N SER A 48 5.24 17.01 -27.58
CA SER A 48 6.16 18.09 -27.22
C SER A 48 6.62 18.04 -25.76
N GLU A 49 5.81 17.51 -24.84
CA GLU A 49 6.20 17.37 -23.44
C GLU A 49 7.11 16.16 -23.22
N TRP A 50 6.92 15.06 -23.97
CA TRP A 50 7.89 13.96 -24.01
C TRP A 50 9.26 14.45 -24.46
N LEU A 51 9.30 15.22 -25.56
CA LEU A 51 10.53 15.85 -26.05
C LEU A 51 11.13 16.82 -25.02
N GLY A 52 10.30 17.63 -24.35
CA GLY A 52 10.77 18.55 -23.31
C GLY A 52 11.44 17.82 -22.14
N VAL A 53 10.91 16.67 -21.72
CA VAL A 53 11.56 15.82 -20.70
C VAL A 53 12.87 15.24 -21.24
N ALA A 54 12.89 14.78 -22.49
CA ALA A 54 14.08 14.17 -23.09
C ALA A 54 15.23 15.19 -23.18
N ASP A 55 14.94 16.39 -23.67
CA ASP A 55 15.89 17.50 -23.75
C ASP A 55 16.38 17.89 -22.35
N ALA A 56 15.49 17.97 -21.36
CA ALA A 56 15.89 18.33 -19.99
C ALA A 56 16.86 17.32 -19.38
N PHE A 57 16.59 16.01 -19.52
CA PHE A 57 17.50 14.97 -19.05
C PHE A 57 18.81 14.94 -19.84
N PHE A 58 18.76 15.13 -21.16
CA PHE A 58 19.95 15.20 -22.00
C PHE A 58 20.86 16.37 -21.57
N GLU A 59 20.33 17.59 -21.51
CA GLU A 59 21.09 18.79 -21.12
C GLU A 59 21.69 18.64 -19.72
N ALA A 60 20.93 18.10 -18.76
CA ALA A 60 21.43 17.84 -17.42
C ALA A 60 22.54 16.77 -17.40
N SER A 61 22.46 15.76 -18.28
CA SER A 61 23.45 14.68 -18.34
C SER A 61 24.80 15.10 -18.92
N ILE A 62 24.81 16.07 -19.84
CA ILE A 62 26.04 16.58 -20.49
C ILE A 62 26.64 17.80 -19.79
N ALA A 63 25.92 18.38 -18.84
CA ALA A 63 26.41 19.47 -18.01
C ALA A 63 27.78 19.10 -17.39
N ASP A 64 28.69 20.08 -17.37
CA ASP A 64 30.07 19.91 -16.86
C ASP A 64 30.88 18.77 -17.51
N GLY A 65 30.56 18.42 -18.77
CA GLY A 65 31.27 17.38 -19.53
C GLY A 65 30.87 15.94 -19.13
N GLY A 66 29.62 15.78 -18.68
CA GLY A 66 29.04 14.48 -18.33
C GLY A 66 28.80 13.55 -19.53
N VAL A 67 28.25 12.36 -19.23
CA VAL A 67 27.95 11.33 -20.23
C VAL A 67 26.46 11.46 -20.61
N PRO A 68 26.13 11.54 -21.91
CA PRO A 68 24.74 11.60 -22.36
C PRO A 68 23.91 10.44 -21.80
N ILE A 69 22.77 10.76 -21.18
CA ILE A 69 21.83 9.77 -20.68
C ILE A 69 21.04 9.13 -21.82
N MET A 70 20.68 7.85 -21.67
CA MET A 70 19.79 7.14 -22.61
C MET A 70 18.39 7.00 -22.04
N TRP A 71 17.37 7.06 -22.88
CA TRP A 71 15.98 6.79 -22.48
C TRP A 71 15.43 5.51 -23.12
N GLY A 72 15.13 4.51 -22.28
CA GLY A 72 14.48 3.25 -22.65
C GLY A 72 12.95 3.24 -22.49
N THR A 73 12.23 2.59 -23.40
CA THR A 73 10.77 2.37 -23.30
C THR A 73 10.37 0.95 -23.68
N ASP A 74 9.33 0.42 -23.05
CA ASP A 74 8.64 -0.78 -23.53
C ASP A 74 7.82 -0.45 -24.79
N ALA A 75 8.27 -0.94 -25.95
CA ALA A 75 7.55 -0.82 -27.22
C ALA A 75 7.30 -2.20 -27.84
N VAL A 76 6.66 -3.08 -27.04
CA VAL A 76 6.50 -4.51 -27.35
C VAL A 76 5.59 -4.81 -28.54
N HIS A 77 4.78 -3.84 -28.98
CA HIS A 77 3.89 -3.95 -30.13
C HIS A 77 3.61 -2.57 -30.77
N GLY A 78 4.67 -1.81 -31.00
CA GLY A 78 4.59 -0.37 -31.30
C GLY A 78 4.89 0.47 -30.08
N HIS A 79 4.91 1.80 -30.20
CA HIS A 79 5.22 2.71 -29.08
C HIS A 79 4.03 2.87 -28.13
N SER A 80 3.56 1.74 -27.59
CA SER A 80 2.27 1.55 -26.92
C SER A 80 2.09 2.37 -25.64
N ASN A 81 3.17 2.88 -25.05
CA ASN A 81 3.11 3.77 -23.89
C ASN A 81 2.70 5.21 -24.25
N VAL A 82 2.79 5.60 -25.53
CA VAL A 82 2.45 6.96 -25.99
C VAL A 82 1.05 6.97 -26.57
N CYS A 83 0.16 7.78 -25.99
CA CYS A 83 -1.20 7.93 -26.49
C CYS A 83 -1.19 8.49 -27.92
N GLY A 84 -1.85 7.77 -28.84
CA GLY A 84 -1.92 8.11 -30.26
C GLY A 84 -0.85 7.43 -31.13
N ALA A 85 0.09 6.69 -30.54
CA ALA A 85 1.01 5.83 -31.27
C ALA A 85 0.30 4.63 -31.92
N THR A 86 0.94 4.03 -32.93
CA THR A 86 0.40 2.84 -33.59
C THR A 86 0.54 1.63 -32.66
N VAL A 87 -0.57 0.93 -32.43
CA VAL A 87 -0.59 -0.33 -31.70
C VAL A 87 -0.72 -1.48 -32.69
N PHE A 88 0.38 -2.20 -32.90
CA PHE A 88 0.40 -3.39 -33.75
C PHE A 88 -0.19 -4.61 -33.02
N PRO A 89 -0.57 -5.68 -33.76
CA PRO A 89 -0.89 -6.95 -33.13
C PRO A 89 0.26 -7.42 -32.24
N HIS A 90 -0.06 -8.02 -31.09
CA HIS A 90 0.94 -8.67 -30.26
C HIS A 90 1.62 -9.84 -30.98
N ASN A 91 2.77 -10.23 -30.46
CA ASN A 91 3.69 -11.17 -31.10
C ASN A 91 3.05 -12.51 -31.48
N ILE A 92 2.12 -13.05 -30.69
CA ILE A 92 1.39 -14.28 -31.06
C ILE A 92 0.65 -14.15 -32.40
N GLY A 93 0.02 -12.99 -32.65
CA GLY A 93 -0.66 -12.69 -33.91
C GLY A 93 0.32 -12.44 -35.06
N LEU A 94 1.43 -11.76 -34.79
CA LEU A 94 2.49 -11.55 -35.78
C LEU A 94 3.17 -12.86 -36.17
N GLY A 95 3.38 -13.75 -35.21
CA GLY A 95 3.81 -15.11 -35.44
C GLY A 95 2.82 -15.83 -36.33
N ALA A 96 1.54 -15.85 -35.96
CA ALA A 96 0.47 -16.47 -36.75
C ALA A 96 0.40 -15.96 -38.20
N ALA A 97 0.76 -14.69 -38.46
CA ALA A 97 0.82 -14.11 -39.79
C ALA A 97 1.89 -14.73 -40.71
N ARG A 98 2.92 -15.42 -40.15
CA ARG A 98 4.01 -16.09 -40.88
C ARG A 98 4.62 -15.23 -42.00
N ASN A 99 4.86 -13.95 -41.70
CA ASN A 99 5.36 -12.95 -42.62
C ASN A 99 6.58 -12.22 -42.02
N PRO A 100 7.79 -12.78 -42.16
CA PRO A 100 9.01 -12.18 -41.62
C PRO A 100 9.30 -10.77 -42.16
N GLN A 101 8.93 -10.48 -43.41
CA GLN A 101 9.13 -9.17 -44.04
C GLN A 101 8.26 -8.09 -43.38
N LEU A 102 7.06 -8.46 -42.91
CA LEU A 102 6.21 -7.55 -42.14
C LEU A 102 6.89 -7.13 -40.83
N ILE A 103 7.67 -8.00 -40.20
CA ILE A 103 8.37 -7.71 -38.93
C ILE A 103 9.48 -6.67 -39.13
N ASP A 104 10.21 -6.71 -40.25
CA ASP A 104 11.17 -5.66 -40.62
C ASP A 104 10.46 -4.28 -40.70
N ALA A 105 9.28 -4.24 -41.33
CA ALA A 105 8.49 -3.02 -41.50
C ALA A 105 7.90 -2.51 -40.18
N ILE A 106 7.39 -3.40 -39.32
CA ILE A 106 6.90 -3.05 -37.99
C ILE A 106 8.04 -2.45 -37.15
N GLY A 107 9.20 -3.10 -37.10
CA GLY A 107 10.35 -2.58 -36.36
C GLY A 107 10.79 -1.19 -36.85
N ALA A 108 10.75 -0.94 -38.16
CA ALA A 108 11.07 0.37 -38.72
C ALA A 108 10.04 1.45 -38.36
N ALA A 109 8.74 1.11 -38.36
CA ALA A 109 7.67 2.02 -37.95
C ALA A 109 7.74 2.33 -36.45
N THR A 110 7.94 1.30 -35.61
CA THR A 110 8.14 1.46 -34.17
C THR A 110 9.34 2.35 -33.86
N ALA A 111 10.48 2.16 -34.53
CA ALA A 111 11.65 3.04 -34.36
C ALA A 111 11.34 4.50 -34.68
N ALA A 112 10.61 4.76 -35.77
CA ALA A 112 10.24 6.12 -36.15
C ALA A 112 9.37 6.80 -35.09
N GLU A 113 8.41 6.09 -34.50
CA GLU A 113 7.56 6.62 -33.43
C GLU A 113 8.34 6.89 -32.13
N ILE A 114 9.27 6.01 -31.77
CA ILE A 114 10.12 6.17 -30.57
C ILE A 114 11.03 7.39 -30.73
N VAL A 115 11.70 7.54 -31.88
CA VAL A 115 12.53 8.71 -32.18
C VAL A 115 11.70 9.99 -32.16
N ALA A 116 10.44 9.95 -32.64
CA ALA A 116 9.56 11.12 -32.60
C ALA A 116 9.22 11.58 -31.17
N SER A 117 9.36 10.70 -30.17
CA SER A 117 9.17 11.02 -28.75
C SER A 117 10.48 11.33 -27.98
N GLY A 118 11.63 11.37 -28.67
CA GLY A 118 12.92 11.71 -28.06
C GLY A 118 13.58 10.58 -27.27
N MET A 119 13.19 9.33 -27.53
CA MET A 119 13.74 8.16 -26.84
C MET A 119 14.74 7.40 -27.73
N ASP A 120 15.73 6.77 -27.12
CA ASP A 120 16.88 6.18 -27.83
C ASP A 120 16.79 4.66 -27.97
N TRP A 121 15.95 4.03 -27.15
CA TRP A 121 16.09 2.62 -26.83
C TRP A 121 14.73 1.98 -26.53
N THR A 122 14.56 0.74 -26.98
CA THR A 122 13.39 -0.05 -26.66
C THR A 122 13.68 -1.45 -26.13
N PHE A 123 12.77 -1.91 -25.26
CA PHE A 123 12.72 -3.27 -24.73
C PHE A 123 11.96 -4.23 -25.66
N ALA A 124 12.43 -4.41 -26.90
CA ALA A 124 11.88 -5.34 -27.88
C ALA A 124 12.99 -5.87 -28.82
N PRO A 125 12.89 -7.11 -29.36
CA PRO A 125 11.76 -8.06 -29.27
C PRO A 125 11.71 -8.93 -28.01
N THR A 126 10.51 -9.40 -27.66
CA THR A 126 10.32 -10.56 -26.78
C THR A 126 10.54 -11.85 -27.59
N LEU A 127 11.54 -12.64 -27.18
CA LEU A 127 12.03 -13.87 -27.81
C LEU A 127 11.71 -15.13 -26.98
N ALA A 128 10.73 -15.01 -26.09
CA ALA A 128 10.16 -16.16 -25.40
C ALA A 128 9.65 -17.19 -26.42
N VAL A 129 9.82 -18.46 -26.06
CA VAL A 129 9.20 -19.59 -26.75
C VAL A 129 8.22 -20.18 -25.74
N ALA A 130 6.97 -19.71 -25.79
CA ALA A 130 5.92 -20.14 -24.87
C ALA A 130 5.58 -21.62 -25.08
N ARG A 131 5.69 -22.43 -24.03
CA ARG A 131 5.47 -23.89 -24.05
C ARG A 131 4.21 -24.30 -23.28
N ASP A 132 3.66 -23.38 -22.51
CA ASP A 132 2.46 -23.56 -21.71
C ASP A 132 1.61 -22.29 -21.80
N ASP A 133 0.46 -22.40 -22.48
CA ASP A 133 -0.41 -21.26 -22.80
C ASP A 133 -1.05 -20.62 -21.55
N ARG A 134 -0.92 -21.25 -20.37
CA ARG A 134 -1.31 -20.66 -19.08
C ARG A 134 -0.43 -19.48 -18.69
N TRP A 135 0.75 -19.34 -19.29
CA TRP A 135 1.63 -18.22 -19.00
C TRP A 135 1.00 -16.91 -19.46
N GLY A 136 0.83 -15.98 -18.51
CA GLY A 136 0.15 -14.69 -18.73
C GLY A 136 0.80 -13.80 -19.80
N ARG A 137 2.03 -14.13 -20.24
CA ARG A 137 2.75 -13.43 -21.31
C ARG A 137 2.84 -14.25 -22.61
N THR A 138 2.03 -15.30 -22.76
CA THR A 138 1.99 -16.13 -23.99
C THR A 138 1.76 -15.28 -25.24
N TYR A 139 0.95 -14.21 -25.15
CA TYR A 139 0.71 -13.31 -26.27
C TYR A 139 1.96 -12.52 -26.73
N GLU A 140 2.97 -12.38 -25.86
CA GLU A 140 4.26 -11.74 -26.16
C GLU A 140 5.25 -12.70 -26.85
N SER A 141 4.97 -13.99 -26.86
CA SER A 141 5.73 -14.98 -27.63
C SER A 141 5.25 -15.01 -29.07
N TYR A 142 6.17 -15.04 -30.05
CA TYR A 142 5.77 -15.21 -31.45
C TYR A 142 5.24 -16.62 -31.74
N SER A 143 5.76 -17.64 -31.06
CA SER A 143 5.33 -19.02 -31.27
C SER A 143 5.87 -19.95 -30.18
N GLU A 144 5.18 -21.05 -29.96
CA GLU A 144 5.74 -22.23 -29.29
C GLU A 144 6.87 -22.90 -30.09
N ASN A 145 6.99 -22.63 -31.39
CA ASN A 145 8.03 -23.20 -32.25
C ASN A 145 9.25 -22.25 -32.32
N PRO A 146 10.43 -22.69 -31.84
CA PRO A 146 11.63 -21.85 -31.79
C PRO A 146 12.12 -21.37 -33.16
N GLU A 147 11.85 -22.10 -34.25
CA GLU A 147 12.32 -21.69 -35.58
C GLU A 147 11.63 -20.40 -36.07
N ILE A 148 10.38 -20.16 -35.66
CA ILE A 148 9.67 -18.91 -36.00
C ILE A 148 10.27 -17.74 -35.21
N VAL A 149 10.50 -17.94 -33.91
CA VAL A 149 11.11 -16.91 -33.04
C VAL A 149 12.52 -16.54 -33.56
N LYS A 150 13.31 -17.55 -33.91
CA LYS A 150 14.64 -17.40 -34.53
C LYS A 150 14.60 -16.67 -35.87
N GLU A 151 13.60 -16.92 -36.71
CA GLU A 151 13.44 -16.22 -37.99
C GLU A 151 13.05 -14.74 -37.80
N TYR A 152 12.21 -14.45 -36.80
CA TYR A 152 11.64 -13.12 -36.55
C TYR A 152 12.58 -12.19 -35.78
N ALA A 153 13.35 -12.72 -34.82
CA ALA A 153 14.30 -11.96 -34.00
C ALA A 153 15.17 -10.99 -34.82
N PRO A 154 15.93 -11.45 -35.85
CA PRO A 154 16.80 -10.56 -36.62
C PRO A 154 16.02 -9.54 -37.48
N ARG A 155 14.74 -9.77 -37.74
CA ARG A 155 13.88 -8.87 -38.56
C ARG A 155 13.52 -7.63 -37.76
N LEU A 156 13.00 -7.81 -36.55
CA LEU A 156 12.64 -6.68 -35.70
C LEU A 156 13.88 -5.87 -35.33
N ILE A 157 14.98 -6.53 -34.98
CA ILE A 157 16.25 -5.88 -34.64
C ILE A 157 16.78 -5.02 -35.80
N ARG A 158 16.71 -5.51 -37.04
CA ARG A 158 17.10 -4.72 -38.22
C ARG A 158 16.16 -3.55 -38.48
N GLY A 159 14.86 -3.72 -38.25
CA GLY A 159 13.89 -2.63 -38.30
C GLY A 159 14.23 -1.52 -37.31
N LEU A 160 14.49 -1.90 -36.06
CA LEU A 160 14.78 -1.01 -34.93
C LEU A 160 16.17 -0.35 -35.01
N GLN A 161 17.22 -1.15 -35.07
CA GLN A 161 18.62 -0.69 -34.96
C GLN A 161 19.29 -0.41 -36.32
N GLY A 162 18.71 -0.91 -37.41
CA GLY A 162 19.39 -0.95 -38.71
C GLY A 162 20.26 -2.20 -38.88
N LYS A 163 20.91 -2.31 -40.04
CA LYS A 163 21.80 -3.43 -40.34
C LYS A 163 23.12 -3.26 -39.60
N PRO A 164 23.71 -4.33 -39.03
CA PRO A 164 25.01 -4.25 -38.39
C PRO A 164 26.09 -3.86 -39.41
N ALA A 165 26.72 -2.72 -39.19
CA ALA A 165 27.91 -2.25 -39.91
C ALA A 165 28.71 -1.31 -39.00
N PRO A 166 30.04 -1.17 -39.21
CA PRO A 166 30.85 -0.22 -38.45
C PRO A 166 30.26 1.20 -38.54
N GLY A 167 29.96 1.81 -37.38
CA GLY A 167 29.36 3.14 -37.30
C GLY A 167 27.85 3.22 -37.63
N ALA A 168 27.15 2.09 -37.76
CA ALA A 168 25.72 2.08 -38.08
C ALA A 168 24.80 2.31 -36.86
N LEU A 169 25.31 2.12 -35.64
CA LEU A 169 24.57 2.44 -34.41
C LEU A 169 24.34 3.94 -34.32
N GLY A 170 23.11 4.35 -33.97
CA GLY A 170 22.72 5.77 -33.92
C GLY A 170 22.41 6.39 -35.29
N ALA A 171 22.21 5.58 -36.34
CA ALA A 171 21.73 6.10 -37.62
C ALA A 171 20.36 6.81 -37.46
N PRO A 172 20.07 7.87 -38.24
CA PRO A 172 18.80 8.59 -38.15
C PRO A 172 17.58 7.66 -38.28
N GLY A 173 16.62 7.81 -37.37
CA GLY A 173 15.39 6.99 -37.35
C GLY A 173 15.60 5.56 -36.84
N LYS A 174 16.71 5.28 -36.14
CA LYS A 174 17.01 4.00 -35.50
C LYS A 174 17.15 4.15 -33.99
N VAL A 175 16.81 3.10 -33.27
CA VAL A 175 16.84 3.00 -31.80
C VAL A 175 17.49 1.70 -31.38
N LEU A 176 18.06 1.65 -30.18
CA LEU A 176 18.62 0.43 -29.59
C LEU A 176 17.49 -0.59 -29.35
N ALA A 177 17.78 -1.87 -29.58
CA ALA A 177 16.86 -2.97 -29.35
C ALA A 177 17.34 -3.84 -28.19
N THR A 178 16.39 -4.50 -27.53
CA THR A 178 16.64 -5.42 -26.41
C THR A 178 16.04 -6.77 -26.70
N ALA A 179 16.86 -7.81 -26.83
CA ALA A 179 16.38 -9.18 -26.86
C ALA A 179 15.99 -9.61 -25.45
N LYS A 180 14.71 -9.95 -25.22
CA LYS A 180 14.20 -10.30 -23.90
C LYS A 180 13.30 -11.54 -23.88
N HIS A 181 13.19 -12.30 -22.81
CA HIS A 181 14.05 -12.28 -21.62
C HIS A 181 14.95 -13.52 -21.64
N PHE A 182 16.21 -13.32 -21.29
CA PHE A 182 17.25 -14.35 -21.29
C PHE A 182 17.29 -15.02 -19.90
N ILE A 183 16.92 -16.29 -19.74
CA ILE A 183 16.39 -17.18 -20.78
C ILE A 183 15.42 -18.22 -20.18
N GLY A 184 14.42 -18.59 -20.97
CA GLY A 184 13.55 -19.74 -20.65
C GLY A 184 12.25 -19.40 -19.96
N GLU A 185 11.86 -18.12 -19.89
CA GLU A 185 10.59 -17.68 -19.29
C GLU A 185 9.36 -18.38 -19.87
N GLY A 186 9.34 -18.68 -21.17
CA GLY A 186 8.24 -19.37 -21.81
C GLY A 186 8.18 -20.87 -21.47
N GLY A 187 9.15 -21.40 -20.73
CA GLY A 187 9.26 -22.81 -20.33
C GLY A 187 9.05 -23.04 -18.84
N THR A 188 8.52 -22.06 -18.10
CA THR A 188 8.27 -22.23 -16.66
C THR A 188 7.26 -23.35 -16.42
N ALA A 189 7.48 -24.09 -15.34
CA ALA A 189 6.59 -25.17 -14.94
C ALA A 189 5.18 -24.63 -14.74
N GLU A 190 4.22 -25.28 -15.41
CA GLU A 190 2.80 -24.93 -15.39
C GLU A 190 2.47 -23.53 -15.94
N GLY A 191 3.39 -22.90 -16.68
CA GLY A 191 3.22 -21.55 -17.19
C GLY A 191 3.18 -20.49 -16.10
N ILE A 192 3.69 -20.76 -14.90
CA ILE A 192 3.69 -19.77 -13.81
C ILE A 192 4.64 -18.63 -14.19
N ASP A 193 4.12 -17.40 -14.23
CA ASP A 193 4.94 -16.22 -14.50
C ASP A 193 6.03 -16.05 -13.42
N GLN A 194 7.26 -15.75 -13.86
CA GLN A 194 8.46 -15.68 -13.00
C GLN A 194 8.77 -16.99 -12.23
N GLY A 195 8.15 -18.11 -12.64
CA GLY A 195 8.29 -19.41 -12.02
C GLY A 195 9.63 -20.10 -12.33
N SER A 196 9.62 -21.43 -12.26
CA SER A 196 10.82 -22.26 -12.41
C SER A 196 10.83 -22.97 -13.75
N THR A 197 11.84 -22.72 -14.58
CA THR A 197 12.08 -23.47 -15.82
C THR A 197 12.89 -24.71 -15.48
N ARG A 198 12.25 -25.88 -15.60
CA ARG A 198 12.77 -27.18 -15.15
C ARG A 198 13.07 -28.06 -16.35
N CYS A 199 14.27 -27.93 -16.90
CA CYS A 199 14.71 -28.71 -18.05
C CYS A 199 16.24 -28.90 -18.03
N SER A 200 16.75 -29.76 -18.91
CA SER A 200 18.19 -29.84 -19.13
C SER A 200 18.70 -28.59 -19.84
N GLU A 201 19.99 -28.27 -19.68
CA GLU A 201 20.59 -27.15 -20.40
C GLU A 201 20.55 -27.35 -21.93
N GLU A 202 20.60 -28.59 -22.41
CA GLU A 202 20.38 -28.93 -23.82
C GLU A 202 18.97 -28.55 -24.28
N GLN A 203 17.95 -28.84 -23.48
CA GLN A 203 16.57 -28.42 -23.78
C GLN A 203 16.42 -26.91 -23.72
N LEU A 204 17.05 -26.24 -22.74
CA LEU A 204 17.07 -24.78 -22.65
C LEU A 204 17.69 -24.16 -23.91
N ARG A 205 18.84 -24.70 -24.35
CA ARG A 205 19.55 -24.29 -25.57
C ARG A 205 18.69 -24.52 -26.82
N ASP A 206 18.16 -25.72 -26.99
CA ASP A 206 17.50 -26.11 -28.25
C ASP A 206 16.10 -25.49 -28.38
N LEU A 207 15.42 -25.19 -27.27
CA LEU A 207 14.07 -24.62 -27.28
C LEU A 207 14.05 -23.10 -27.05
N HIS A 208 14.84 -22.55 -26.13
CA HIS A 208 14.67 -21.16 -25.70
C HIS A 208 15.79 -20.22 -26.18
N ALA A 209 16.95 -20.75 -26.57
CA ALA A 209 18.07 -19.95 -27.07
C ALA A 209 18.04 -19.57 -28.56
N PRO A 210 17.33 -20.26 -29.49
CA PRO A 210 17.48 -19.98 -30.93
C PRO A 210 17.17 -18.53 -31.33
N GLY A 211 16.15 -17.92 -30.71
CA GLY A 211 15.84 -16.50 -30.87
C GLY A 211 17.00 -15.59 -30.47
N HIS A 212 17.57 -15.82 -29.29
CA HIS A 212 18.69 -15.03 -28.76
C HIS A 212 19.96 -15.20 -29.60
N MET A 213 20.27 -16.42 -30.07
CA MET A 213 21.41 -16.66 -30.97
C MET A 213 21.25 -15.86 -32.28
N ALA A 214 20.05 -15.86 -32.86
CA ALA A 214 19.77 -15.09 -34.07
C ALA A 214 19.78 -13.56 -33.81
N ALA A 215 19.34 -13.11 -32.63
CA ALA A 215 19.39 -11.71 -32.22
C ALA A 215 20.83 -11.20 -32.07
N ILE A 216 21.69 -11.98 -31.41
CA ILE A 216 23.12 -11.66 -31.23
C ILE A 216 23.82 -11.61 -32.59
N ALA A 217 23.57 -12.60 -33.46
CA ALA A 217 24.10 -12.60 -34.83
C ALA A 217 23.63 -11.40 -35.67
N ALA A 218 22.44 -10.84 -35.36
CA ALA A 218 21.93 -9.62 -35.99
C ALA A 218 22.50 -8.32 -35.37
N GLY A 219 23.31 -8.42 -34.31
CA GLY A 219 23.94 -7.29 -33.65
C GLY A 219 23.05 -6.56 -32.64
N VAL A 220 22.14 -7.27 -31.96
CA VAL A 220 21.39 -6.69 -30.83
C VAL A 220 22.34 -6.08 -29.80
N GLN A 221 22.03 -4.89 -29.29
CA GLN A 221 22.91 -4.18 -28.36
C GLN A 221 22.62 -4.46 -26.89
N VAL A 222 21.40 -4.88 -26.59
CA VAL A 222 20.98 -5.15 -25.22
C VAL A 222 20.31 -6.52 -25.12
N VAL A 223 20.60 -7.24 -24.04
CA VAL A 223 19.85 -8.43 -23.64
C VAL A 223 19.28 -8.16 -22.25
N MET A 224 18.04 -8.56 -21.99
CA MET A 224 17.42 -8.43 -20.67
C MET A 224 17.34 -9.79 -19.99
N ALA A 225 17.85 -9.90 -18.75
CA ALA A 225 17.75 -11.12 -17.96
C ALA A 225 16.30 -11.38 -17.51
N SER A 226 15.87 -12.64 -17.47
CA SER A 226 14.50 -13.01 -17.08
C SER A 226 14.34 -13.21 -15.58
N PHE A 227 13.14 -12.97 -15.05
CA PHE A 227 12.76 -13.21 -13.65
C PHE A 227 12.76 -14.70 -13.25
N ASN A 228 12.55 -15.62 -14.18
CA ASN A 228 12.38 -17.03 -13.85
C ASN A 228 13.66 -17.60 -13.22
N ASP A 229 13.50 -18.65 -12.41
CA ASP A 229 14.65 -19.48 -12.05
C ASP A 229 14.88 -20.58 -13.10
N PHE A 230 16.12 -21.05 -13.20
CA PHE A 230 16.48 -22.25 -13.95
C PHE A 230 16.91 -23.33 -12.95
N ASN A 231 16.13 -24.41 -12.88
CA ASN A 231 16.35 -25.52 -11.94
C ASN A 231 16.58 -25.06 -10.48
N GLY A 232 15.85 -24.02 -10.02
CA GLY A 232 15.90 -23.50 -8.66
C GLY A 232 16.88 -22.35 -8.42
N ALA A 233 17.68 -21.94 -9.42
CA ALA A 233 18.59 -20.80 -9.32
C ALA A 233 18.07 -19.60 -10.13
N LYS A 234 17.91 -18.43 -9.48
CA LYS A 234 17.43 -17.21 -10.13
C LYS A 234 18.36 -16.77 -11.26
N LEU A 235 17.80 -16.45 -12.42
CA LEU A 235 18.60 -16.08 -13.58
C LEU A 235 19.41 -14.80 -13.37
N HIS A 236 18.85 -13.82 -12.64
CA HIS A 236 19.56 -12.58 -12.31
C HIS A 236 20.84 -12.76 -11.50
N SER A 237 21.11 -13.95 -10.92
CA SER A 237 22.38 -14.30 -10.28
C SER A 237 23.08 -15.51 -10.92
N HIS A 238 22.59 -15.99 -12.06
CA HIS A 238 23.07 -17.23 -12.68
C HIS A 238 24.29 -17.01 -13.58
N ARG A 239 25.48 -16.84 -12.97
CA ARG A 239 26.74 -16.54 -13.67
C ARG A 239 27.03 -17.42 -14.89
N HIS A 240 26.83 -18.74 -14.77
CA HIS A 240 27.07 -19.67 -15.89
C HIS A 240 26.24 -19.30 -17.13
N LEU A 241 24.97 -18.93 -16.97
CA LEU A 241 24.11 -18.59 -18.10
C LEU A 241 24.38 -17.16 -18.59
N LEU A 242 24.52 -16.20 -17.67
CA LEU A 242 24.64 -14.78 -18.01
C LEU A 242 26.03 -14.36 -18.50
N THR A 243 27.10 -15.02 -18.03
CA THR A 243 28.48 -14.73 -18.42
C THR A 243 29.02 -15.84 -19.31
N ASP A 244 29.15 -17.06 -18.80
CA ASP A 244 29.88 -18.13 -19.48
C ASP A 244 29.15 -18.57 -20.78
N VAL A 245 27.82 -18.60 -20.78
CA VAL A 245 27.02 -18.91 -21.98
C VAL A 245 26.76 -17.66 -22.81
N LEU A 246 26.11 -16.63 -22.28
CA LEU A 246 25.69 -15.47 -23.09
C LEU A 246 26.87 -14.62 -23.60
N LYS A 247 27.77 -14.20 -22.71
CA LYS A 247 28.87 -13.30 -23.07
C LYS A 247 30.01 -14.05 -23.74
N GLU A 248 30.43 -15.18 -23.17
CA GLU A 248 31.61 -15.91 -23.65
C GLU A 248 31.28 -16.86 -24.82
N GLN A 249 30.37 -17.84 -24.63
CA GLN A 249 30.08 -18.83 -25.68
C GLN A 249 29.25 -18.28 -26.85
N MET A 250 28.19 -17.52 -26.58
CA MET A 250 27.35 -16.90 -27.63
C MET A 250 28.00 -15.63 -28.20
N GLY A 251 29.04 -15.10 -27.55
CA GLY A 251 29.80 -13.94 -28.03
C GLY A 251 29.02 -12.62 -27.98
N PHE A 252 28.07 -12.45 -27.05
CA PHE A 252 27.35 -11.21 -26.88
C PHE A 252 28.27 -10.09 -26.37
N THR A 253 28.45 -9.03 -27.18
CA THR A 253 29.33 -7.89 -26.87
C THR A 253 28.59 -6.61 -26.49
N GLY A 254 27.26 -6.68 -26.39
CA GLY A 254 26.44 -5.58 -25.88
C GLY A 254 26.45 -5.55 -24.34
N PHE A 255 25.46 -4.88 -23.74
CA PHE A 255 25.30 -4.88 -22.29
C PHE A 255 24.05 -5.65 -21.85
N LEU A 256 24.14 -6.29 -20.69
CA LEU A 256 23.06 -7.06 -20.08
C LEU A 256 22.33 -6.19 -19.05
N ILE A 257 21.01 -6.09 -19.16
CA ILE A 257 20.17 -5.36 -18.21
C ILE A 257 19.31 -6.31 -17.37
N SER A 258 19.04 -5.96 -16.11
CA SER A 258 18.03 -6.63 -15.31
C SER A 258 16.61 -6.27 -15.77
N ASP A 259 15.65 -7.20 -15.68
CA ASP A 259 14.24 -6.81 -15.62
C ASP A 259 13.92 -5.91 -14.39
N TRP A 260 12.71 -5.35 -14.35
CA TRP A 260 12.17 -4.43 -13.35
C TRP A 260 12.33 -4.93 -11.92
N ASN A 261 13.26 -4.33 -11.15
CA ASN A 261 13.69 -4.81 -9.82
C ASN A 261 14.03 -6.32 -9.76
N GLY A 262 14.32 -6.97 -10.90
CA GLY A 262 14.52 -8.42 -10.95
C GLY A 262 15.74 -8.88 -10.15
N PHE A 263 16.78 -8.04 -10.11
CA PHE A 263 17.95 -8.29 -9.25
C PHE A 263 17.59 -8.37 -7.75
N GLN A 264 16.54 -7.68 -7.29
CA GLN A 264 16.10 -7.73 -5.88
C GLN A 264 15.39 -9.04 -5.51
N GLN A 265 15.10 -9.91 -6.49
CA GLN A 265 14.57 -11.26 -6.21
C GLN A 265 15.66 -12.30 -5.96
N VAL A 266 16.93 -11.91 -6.09
CA VAL A 266 18.09 -12.79 -5.91
C VAL A 266 18.33 -13.07 -4.43
N ASP A 267 18.38 -12.00 -3.62
CA ASP A 267 18.66 -12.07 -2.19
C ASP A 267 17.75 -11.09 -1.44
N GLU A 268 17.54 -11.35 -0.15
CA GLU A 268 16.81 -10.44 0.74
C GLU A 268 17.64 -9.18 1.04
N ASP A 269 18.97 -9.28 1.15
CA ASP A 269 19.85 -8.11 1.32
C ASP A 269 20.07 -7.39 -0.03
N PHE A 270 19.78 -6.09 -0.04
CA PHE A 270 19.87 -5.29 -1.27
C PHE A 270 21.30 -5.19 -1.81
N GLY A 271 22.28 -5.10 -0.92
CA GLY A 271 23.70 -5.00 -1.28
C GLY A 271 24.20 -6.30 -1.89
N ASP A 272 23.87 -7.43 -1.25
CA ASP A 272 24.22 -8.76 -1.75
C ASP A 272 23.48 -9.07 -3.05
N ALA A 273 22.18 -8.76 -3.17
CA ALA A 273 21.42 -8.88 -4.41
C ALA A 273 22.08 -8.11 -5.57
N CYS A 274 22.51 -6.86 -5.33
CA CYS A 274 23.25 -6.08 -6.32
C CYS A 274 24.60 -6.73 -6.67
N ALA A 275 25.37 -7.12 -5.66
CA ALA A 275 26.70 -7.69 -5.84
C ALA A 275 26.64 -9.02 -6.61
N GLU A 276 25.72 -9.91 -6.25
CA GLU A 276 25.51 -11.19 -6.92
C GLU A 276 25.06 -11.01 -8.36
N SER A 277 24.10 -10.11 -8.62
CA SER A 277 23.66 -9.83 -9.99
C SER A 277 24.77 -9.24 -10.86
N VAL A 278 25.53 -8.28 -10.34
CA VAL A 278 26.67 -7.70 -11.07
C VAL A 278 27.76 -8.76 -11.30
N ASN A 279 28.07 -9.58 -10.31
CA ASN A 279 29.06 -10.66 -10.42
C ASN A 279 28.61 -11.79 -11.34
N ALA A 280 27.30 -11.99 -11.52
CA ALA A 280 26.73 -12.93 -12.48
C ALA A 280 26.81 -12.41 -13.92
N GLY A 281 26.93 -11.09 -14.10
CA GLY A 281 27.16 -10.46 -15.39
C GLY A 281 26.16 -9.35 -15.76
N ILE A 282 25.26 -8.93 -14.86
CA ILE A 282 24.37 -7.79 -15.11
C ILE A 282 25.21 -6.50 -15.19
N ASP A 283 25.08 -5.76 -16.30
CA ASP A 283 25.81 -4.52 -16.55
C ASP A 283 25.00 -3.27 -16.20
N MET A 284 23.66 -3.36 -16.25
CA MET A 284 22.74 -2.29 -15.87
C MET A 284 21.56 -2.83 -15.04
N MET A 285 21.16 -2.13 -13.99
CA MET A 285 20.08 -2.50 -13.08
C MET A 285 18.91 -1.51 -13.17
N VAL A 286 17.70 -2.03 -13.33
CA VAL A 286 16.46 -1.25 -13.30
C VAL A 286 15.99 -1.12 -11.85
N ALA A 287 16.22 0.05 -11.25
CA ALA A 287 15.97 0.30 -9.83
C ALA A 287 15.00 1.47 -9.62
N LEU A 288 13.89 1.24 -8.90
CA LEU A 288 12.74 2.14 -8.94
C LEU A 288 12.32 2.67 -7.57
N ASN A 289 12.79 2.05 -6.48
CA ASN A 289 12.50 2.48 -5.12
C ASN A 289 13.45 3.62 -4.71
N LEU A 290 13.30 4.80 -5.32
CA LEU A 290 14.16 5.97 -5.06
C LEU A 290 13.61 6.95 -4.02
N GLY A 291 12.60 6.58 -3.23
CA GLY A 291 12.19 7.37 -2.06
C GLY A 291 13.29 7.41 -0.99
N TYR A 292 13.84 6.25 -0.62
CA TYR A 292 15.03 6.12 0.23
C TYR A 292 15.84 4.83 -0.02
N GLY A 293 15.45 3.96 -0.96
CA GLY A 293 16.17 2.72 -1.28
C GLY A 293 16.18 1.65 -0.19
N MET A 294 15.16 1.60 0.68
CA MET A 294 15.08 0.63 1.78
C MET A 294 14.32 -0.64 1.36
N ASN A 295 14.81 -1.80 1.77
CA ASN A 295 14.21 -3.12 1.59
C ASN A 295 12.73 -3.13 2.05
N PRO A 296 11.79 -3.62 1.22
CA PRO A 296 10.37 -3.74 1.57
C PRO A 296 10.09 -4.51 2.87
N ALA A 297 10.88 -5.52 3.22
CA ALA A 297 10.78 -6.24 4.48
C ALA A 297 11.09 -5.34 5.69
N LEU A 298 12.13 -4.51 5.59
CA LEU A 298 12.46 -3.50 6.61
C LEU A 298 11.36 -2.43 6.72
N VAL A 299 10.79 -2.00 5.60
CA VAL A 299 9.62 -1.09 5.58
C VAL A 299 8.39 -1.75 6.24
N GLY A 300 8.18 -3.04 6.00
CA GLY A 300 7.15 -3.84 6.67
C GLY A 300 7.36 -3.88 8.19
N LEU A 301 8.60 -4.10 8.65
CA LEU A 301 8.95 -4.06 10.08
C LEU A 301 8.79 -2.65 10.68
N LEU A 302 9.16 -1.59 9.96
CA LEU A 302 8.92 -0.20 10.36
C LEU A 302 7.43 0.10 10.54
N SER A 303 6.57 -0.56 9.78
CA SER A 303 5.12 -0.41 9.90
C SER A 303 4.55 -1.21 11.07
N ALA A 304 5.08 -2.41 11.34
CA ALA A 304 4.55 -3.34 12.34
C ALA A 304 5.03 -3.05 13.77
N ILE A 305 6.35 -2.89 13.99
CA ILE A 305 6.94 -2.78 15.34
C ILE A 305 6.37 -1.60 16.14
N PRO A 306 6.25 -0.38 15.58
CA PRO A 306 5.69 0.75 16.32
C PRO A 306 4.21 0.55 16.66
N ARG A 307 3.43 -0.15 15.81
CA ARG A 307 2.02 -0.48 16.07
C ARG A 307 1.87 -1.49 17.22
N PHE A 308 2.74 -2.49 17.31
CA PHE A 308 2.77 -3.39 18.48
C PHE A 308 3.14 -2.66 19.76
N THR A 309 4.08 -1.71 19.66
CA THR A 309 4.47 -0.88 20.79
C THR A 309 3.29 -0.04 21.28
N ASP A 310 2.59 0.64 20.37
CA ASP A 310 1.37 1.43 20.66
C ASP A 310 0.26 0.58 21.33
N ALA A 311 0.05 -0.64 20.84
CA ALA A 311 -0.90 -1.58 21.44
C ALA A 311 -0.52 -1.98 22.88
N ALA A 312 0.78 -2.07 23.19
CA ALA A 312 1.26 -2.38 24.53
C ALA A 312 1.24 -1.16 25.47
N THR A 313 1.53 0.04 24.95
CA THR A 313 1.62 1.27 25.74
C THR A 313 0.26 1.86 26.09
N ASP A 314 -0.76 1.68 25.26
CA ASP A 314 -2.12 2.20 25.48
C ASP A 314 -2.71 1.85 26.86
N PRO A 315 -2.79 0.56 27.28
CA PRO A 315 -3.32 0.21 28.60
C PRO A 315 -2.53 0.82 29.75
N ILE A 316 -1.20 0.89 29.60
CA ILE A 316 -0.29 1.45 30.61
C ILE A 316 -0.57 2.95 30.76
N MET A 317 -0.69 3.68 29.66
CA MET A 317 -0.99 5.11 29.69
C MET A 317 -2.40 5.38 30.21
N GLY A 318 -3.39 4.55 29.87
CA GLY A 318 -4.73 4.60 30.45
C GLY A 318 -4.70 4.54 31.98
N TYR A 319 -3.95 3.57 32.52
CA TYR A 319 -3.74 3.43 33.97
C TYR A 319 -3.01 4.62 34.62
N ILE A 320 -1.92 5.10 33.99
CA ILE A 320 -1.16 6.25 34.48
C ILE A 320 -2.06 7.49 34.50
N SER A 321 -2.80 7.72 33.42
CA SER A 321 -3.73 8.83 33.30
C SER A 321 -4.80 8.76 34.39
N ASP A 322 -5.39 7.60 34.67
CA ASP A 322 -6.46 7.47 35.68
C ASP A 322 -5.99 7.75 37.12
N LYS A 323 -4.70 7.54 37.40
CA LYS A 323 -4.10 7.77 38.72
C LYS A 323 -3.44 9.13 38.89
N THR A 324 -3.22 9.85 37.80
CA THR A 324 -2.48 11.11 37.86
C THR A 324 -3.26 12.16 38.65
N ARG A 325 -2.54 12.86 39.51
CA ARG A 325 -3.05 13.95 40.34
C ARG A 325 -2.15 15.15 40.07
N SER A 326 -2.67 16.17 39.40
CA SER A 326 -1.93 17.39 39.05
C SER A 326 -2.82 18.61 39.20
N ARG A 327 -2.21 19.76 39.50
CA ARG A 327 -2.89 21.06 39.59
C ARG A 327 -3.57 21.48 38.28
N TRP A 328 -3.16 20.90 37.15
CA TRP A 328 -3.69 21.21 35.82
C TRP A 328 -4.79 20.25 35.35
N GLY A 329 -5.13 19.25 36.17
CA GLY A 329 -6.03 18.16 35.79
C GLY A 329 -5.29 16.82 35.67
N ARG A 330 -6.05 15.74 35.68
CA ARG A 330 -5.61 14.35 35.60
C ARG A 330 -5.13 13.95 34.20
N ARG A 331 -5.73 14.50 33.14
CA ARG A 331 -5.53 14.12 31.72
C ARG A 331 -4.86 15.21 30.91
N ARG A 332 -5.22 16.47 31.18
CA ARG A 332 -4.76 17.66 30.43
C ARG A 332 -3.24 17.75 30.26
N PRO A 333 -2.39 17.49 31.27
CA PRO A 333 -0.94 17.53 31.09
C PRO A 333 -0.43 16.56 30.02
N TYR A 334 -0.99 15.35 29.97
CA TYR A 334 -0.60 14.35 28.99
C TYR A 334 -1.10 14.69 27.59
N ILE A 335 -2.33 15.20 27.46
CA ILE A 335 -2.83 15.67 26.16
C ILE A 335 -1.92 16.79 25.62
N PHE A 336 -1.56 17.76 26.46
CA PHE A 336 -0.71 18.88 26.06
C PHE A 336 0.70 18.40 25.63
N VAL A 337 1.36 17.61 26.48
CA VAL A 337 2.73 17.12 26.21
C VAL A 337 2.74 16.11 25.06
N GLY A 338 1.74 15.22 25.01
CA GLY A 338 1.60 14.19 23.98
C GLY A 338 1.35 14.80 22.60
N ALA A 339 0.50 15.83 22.49
CA ALA A 339 0.27 16.53 21.22
C ALA A 339 1.56 17.16 20.70
N ILE A 340 2.31 17.84 21.57
CA ILE A 340 3.61 18.42 21.23
C ILE A 340 4.61 17.33 20.82
N LEU A 341 4.72 16.26 21.62
CA LEU A 341 5.66 15.17 21.36
C LEU A 341 5.34 14.48 20.04
N ALA A 342 4.07 14.14 19.78
CA ALA A 342 3.63 13.50 18.54
C ALA A 342 3.83 14.41 17.32
N GLY A 343 3.43 15.68 17.40
CA GLY A 343 3.59 16.61 16.28
C GLY A 343 5.05 16.92 15.96
N LEU A 344 5.89 17.14 16.98
CA LEU A 344 7.32 17.38 16.78
C LEU A 344 8.07 16.13 16.29
N SER A 345 7.81 14.96 16.90
CA SER A 345 8.44 13.71 16.45
C SER A 345 8.02 13.35 15.02
N PHE A 346 6.76 13.57 14.64
CA PHE A 346 6.32 13.39 13.25
C PHE A 346 7.05 14.35 12.30
N ALA A 347 7.14 15.64 12.64
CA ALA A 347 7.87 16.60 11.82
C ALA A 347 9.35 16.19 11.66
N VAL A 348 10.02 15.87 12.77
CA VAL A 348 11.45 15.49 12.82
C VAL A 348 11.72 14.17 12.11
N LEU A 349 10.80 13.19 12.19
CA LEU A 349 10.93 11.88 11.53
C LEU A 349 11.22 12.03 10.03
N TRP A 350 10.67 13.06 9.41
CA TRP A 350 10.82 13.34 7.99
C TRP A 350 11.86 14.43 7.68
N GLN A 351 12.58 14.98 8.68
CA GLN A 351 13.67 15.95 8.45
C GLN A 351 15.04 15.30 8.25
N LEU A 352 15.08 14.01 7.92
CA LEU A 352 16.33 13.29 7.89
C LEU A 352 17.22 13.79 6.73
N PRO A 353 18.47 14.19 7.01
CA PRO A 353 19.43 14.50 5.95
C PRO A 353 19.72 13.24 5.12
N HIS A 354 20.42 13.38 3.99
CA HIS A 354 20.94 12.27 3.20
C HIS A 354 21.92 11.40 4.02
N ILE A 355 21.40 10.56 4.91
CA ILE A 355 22.19 9.66 5.75
C ILE A 355 22.50 8.42 4.90
N ALA A 356 23.78 8.16 4.68
CA ALA A 356 24.24 6.98 3.95
C ALA A 356 24.19 5.74 4.86
N GLY A 357 23.38 4.74 4.49
CA GLY A 357 23.33 3.42 5.13
C GLY A 357 21.90 2.99 5.49
N GLU A 358 21.41 1.94 4.83
CA GLU A 358 20.07 1.39 5.01
C GLU A 358 19.75 1.00 6.47
N GLY A 359 20.69 0.35 7.17
CA GLY A 359 20.51 -0.02 8.56
C GLY A 359 20.39 1.16 9.52
N LEU A 360 21.13 2.25 9.26
CA LEU A 360 21.02 3.48 10.04
C LEU A 360 19.71 4.22 9.73
N LEU A 361 19.33 4.26 8.46
CA LEU A 361 18.04 4.79 8.03
C LEU A 361 16.88 4.04 8.71
N PHE A 362 16.91 2.71 8.69
CA PHE A 362 15.96 1.85 9.39
C PHE A 362 15.95 2.16 10.90
N ALA A 363 17.11 2.20 11.55
CA ALA A 363 17.20 2.47 12.98
C ALA A 363 16.61 3.84 13.36
N VAL A 364 16.85 4.86 12.54
CA VAL A 364 16.35 6.21 12.80
C VAL A 364 14.85 6.32 12.53
N PHE A 365 14.35 5.76 11.42
CA PHE A 365 12.90 5.71 11.16
C PHE A 365 12.19 4.88 12.22
N LEU A 366 12.78 3.77 12.68
CA LEU A 366 12.22 2.95 13.76
C LEU A 366 12.18 3.72 15.06
N ALA A 367 13.30 4.33 15.47
CA ALA A 367 13.38 5.11 16.70
C ALA A 367 12.43 6.32 16.69
N GLY A 368 12.37 7.05 15.57
CA GLY A 368 11.47 8.18 15.39
C GLY A 368 10.00 7.75 15.37
N SER A 369 9.67 6.62 14.72
CA SER A 369 8.32 6.06 14.74
C SER A 369 7.92 5.61 16.15
N LEU A 370 8.81 4.95 16.89
CA LEU A 370 8.57 4.57 18.29
C LEU A 370 8.33 5.80 19.16
N LEU A 371 9.09 6.88 18.97
CA LEU A 371 8.89 8.15 19.68
C LEU A 371 7.56 8.80 19.30
N PHE A 372 7.19 8.79 18.02
CA PHE A 372 5.91 9.27 17.53
C PHE A 372 4.75 8.52 18.14
N PHE A 373 4.76 7.19 18.08
CA PHE A 373 3.70 6.37 18.65
C PHE A 373 3.63 6.49 20.17
N LEU A 374 4.77 6.65 20.86
CA LEU A 374 4.75 6.94 22.30
C LEU A 374 4.09 8.30 22.60
N GLY A 375 4.41 9.34 21.83
CA GLY A 375 3.74 10.64 21.95
C GLY A 375 2.25 10.56 21.61
N TYR A 376 1.91 9.79 20.58
CA TYR A 376 0.54 9.52 20.20
C TYR A 376 -0.22 8.79 21.30
N THR A 377 0.34 7.76 21.94
CA THR A 377 -0.27 7.10 23.11
C THR A 377 -0.49 8.10 24.26
N ILE A 378 0.52 8.92 24.59
CA ILE A 378 0.44 9.93 25.65
C ILE A 378 -0.68 10.97 25.37
N PHE A 379 -0.95 11.25 24.10
CA PHE A 379 -2.05 12.12 23.68
C PHE A 379 -3.41 11.40 23.63
N ALA A 380 -3.50 10.33 22.84
CA ALA A 380 -4.74 9.71 22.41
C ALA A 380 -5.45 8.99 23.55
N THR A 381 -4.74 8.24 24.40
CA THR A 381 -5.39 7.51 25.50
C THR A 381 -6.05 8.46 26.50
N PRO A 382 -5.37 9.52 26.99
CA PRO A 382 -6.00 10.50 27.88
C PRO A 382 -7.08 11.33 27.18
N TRP A 383 -6.93 11.62 25.88
CA TRP A 383 -7.94 12.35 25.10
C TRP A 383 -9.26 11.57 24.95
N VAL A 384 -9.20 10.28 24.59
CA VAL A 384 -10.38 9.41 24.51
C VAL A 384 -11.10 9.36 25.85
N ALA A 385 -10.35 9.16 26.93
CA ALA A 385 -10.93 9.03 28.25
C ALA A 385 -11.41 10.36 28.84
N LEU A 386 -10.83 11.50 28.44
CA LEU A 386 -11.40 12.82 28.73
C LEU A 386 -12.79 12.94 28.11
N GLY A 387 -12.98 12.46 26.87
CA GLY A 387 -14.29 12.42 26.21
C GLY A 387 -15.37 11.72 27.02
N TYR A 388 -15.03 10.67 27.78
CA TYR A 388 -15.97 9.95 28.64
C TYR A 388 -16.38 10.71 29.91
N GLU A 389 -15.60 11.73 30.30
CA GLU A 389 -15.77 12.50 31.55
C GLU A 389 -16.42 13.87 31.37
N LEU A 390 -16.41 14.43 30.16
CA LEU A 390 -16.80 15.82 29.91
C LEU A 390 -18.24 16.12 30.35
N THR A 391 -19.15 15.16 30.16
CA THR A 391 -20.55 15.31 30.55
C THR A 391 -21.10 14.05 31.22
N PRO A 392 -21.88 14.20 32.32
CA PRO A 392 -22.62 13.10 32.91
C PRO A 392 -23.93 12.80 32.19
N ASP A 393 -24.40 13.71 31.33
CA ASP A 393 -25.72 13.62 30.71
C ASP A 393 -25.71 12.55 29.62
N TYR A 394 -26.75 11.72 29.65
CA TYR A 394 -26.84 10.54 28.78
C TYR A 394 -26.89 10.92 27.29
N HIS A 395 -27.57 12.01 26.94
CA HIS A 395 -27.76 12.45 25.56
C HIS A 395 -26.61 13.33 25.09
N GLU A 396 -26.12 14.23 25.94
CA GLU A 396 -24.98 15.10 25.64
C GLU A 396 -23.73 14.29 25.29
N ARG A 397 -23.49 13.16 25.97
CA ARG A 397 -22.42 12.20 25.62
C ARG A 397 -22.49 11.74 24.17
N THR A 398 -23.66 11.34 23.70
CA THR A 398 -23.84 10.85 22.34
C THR A 398 -23.62 11.96 21.32
N ARG A 399 -24.09 13.18 21.59
CA ARG A 399 -23.85 14.33 20.70
C ARG A 399 -22.37 14.69 20.64
N LEU A 400 -21.69 14.67 21.79
CA LEU A 400 -20.25 14.93 21.87
C LEU A 400 -19.44 13.93 21.04
N MET A 401 -19.70 12.63 21.19
CA MET A 401 -19.04 11.58 20.41
C MET A 401 -19.36 11.69 18.91
N GLY A 402 -20.59 12.10 18.56
CA GLY A 402 -20.98 12.35 17.18
C GLY A 402 -20.19 13.50 16.53
N VAL A 403 -20.06 14.64 17.23
CA VAL A 403 -19.27 15.77 16.73
C VAL A 403 -17.80 15.39 16.58
N GLN A 404 -17.24 14.69 17.57
CA GLN A 404 -15.87 14.18 17.50
C GLN A 404 -15.65 13.26 16.28
N ASN A 405 -16.57 12.32 16.06
CA ASN A 405 -16.49 11.41 14.93
C ASN A 405 -16.62 12.16 13.59
N PHE A 406 -17.53 13.13 13.48
CA PHE A 406 -17.71 13.94 12.27
C PHE A 406 -16.39 14.61 11.84
N PHE A 407 -15.71 15.30 12.75
CA PHE A 407 -14.42 15.92 12.44
C PHE A 407 -13.31 14.91 12.16
N SER A 408 -13.36 13.72 12.78
CA SER A 408 -12.39 12.66 12.48
C SER A 408 -12.48 12.15 11.03
N GLN A 409 -13.67 12.19 10.42
CA GLN A 409 -13.85 11.77 9.02
C GLN A 409 -13.19 12.74 8.02
N SER A 410 -13.01 14.01 8.37
CA SER A 410 -12.35 14.99 7.49
C SER A 410 -10.87 14.65 7.21
N ALA A 411 -10.19 13.97 8.13
CA ALA A 411 -8.81 13.53 7.92
C ALA A 411 -8.70 12.51 6.78
N TYR A 412 -9.69 11.62 6.63
CA TYR A 412 -9.74 10.62 5.55
C TYR A 412 -10.00 11.24 4.18
N LEU A 413 -10.54 12.47 4.11
CA LEU A 413 -10.70 13.21 2.86
C LEU A 413 -9.37 13.79 2.36
N ILE A 414 -8.52 14.26 3.28
CA ILE A 414 -7.28 14.97 2.95
C ILE A 414 -6.12 13.99 2.73
N ALA A 415 -6.07 12.89 3.50
CA ALA A 415 -4.92 11.97 3.49
C ALA A 415 -4.53 11.41 2.10
N PRO A 416 -5.48 11.03 1.21
CA PRO A 416 -5.13 10.55 -0.13
C PRO A 416 -4.44 11.60 -1.02
N TRP A 417 -4.64 12.89 -0.74
CA TRP A 417 -4.04 13.99 -1.51
C TRP A 417 -2.61 14.32 -1.10
N PHE A 418 -2.12 13.76 0.02
CA PHE A 418 -0.76 14.05 0.47
C PHE A 418 0.30 13.67 -0.56
N LEU A 419 0.13 12.57 -1.31
CA LEU A 419 1.07 12.21 -2.38
C LEU A 419 1.13 13.29 -3.46
N VAL A 420 -0.04 13.74 -3.94
CA VAL A 420 -0.15 14.82 -4.93
C VAL A 420 0.51 16.11 -4.41
N PHE A 421 0.32 16.43 -3.12
CA PHE A 421 0.96 17.60 -2.54
C PHE A 421 2.47 17.47 -2.44
N MET A 422 3.01 16.27 -2.15
CA MET A 422 4.46 16.05 -2.10
C MET A 422 5.12 16.17 -3.48
N GLU A 423 4.37 15.98 -4.55
CA GLU A 423 4.84 16.02 -5.94
C GLU A 423 4.71 17.40 -6.62
N LEU A 424 4.15 18.41 -5.93
CA LEU A 424 4.01 19.75 -6.49
C LEU A 424 5.36 20.33 -6.95
N ASP A 425 5.37 21.03 -8.08
CA ASP A 425 6.55 21.70 -8.67
C ASP A 425 7.24 22.71 -7.73
N ALA A 426 6.56 23.11 -6.65
CA ALA A 426 7.13 23.95 -5.61
C ALA A 426 8.22 23.26 -4.76
N PHE A 427 8.33 21.93 -4.82
CA PHE A 427 9.30 21.13 -4.07
C PHE A 427 10.40 20.59 -4.98
N THR A 428 11.64 20.50 -4.46
CA THR A 428 12.82 20.05 -5.22
C THR A 428 12.79 18.56 -5.56
N ASP A 429 12.15 17.75 -4.72
CA ASP A 429 11.94 16.32 -4.91
C ASP A 429 10.80 15.86 -3.98
N ILE A 430 10.33 14.62 -4.15
CA ILE A 430 9.24 14.06 -3.33
C ILE A 430 9.60 13.97 -1.83
N ARG A 431 10.89 13.84 -1.49
CA ARG A 431 11.37 13.80 -0.10
C ARG A 431 11.34 15.18 0.51
N ASN A 432 11.70 16.22 -0.24
CA ASN A 432 11.55 17.61 0.15
C ASN A 432 10.07 17.95 0.37
N GLY A 433 9.20 17.53 -0.56
CA GLY A 433 7.75 17.63 -0.40
C GLY A 433 7.24 16.94 0.87
N ALA A 434 7.68 15.70 1.11
CA ALA A 434 7.36 14.94 2.33
C ALA A 434 7.88 15.64 3.60
N SER A 435 9.10 16.17 3.57
CA SER A 435 9.74 16.88 4.69
C SER A 435 8.95 18.13 5.07
N VAL A 436 8.61 18.97 4.08
CA VAL A 436 7.83 20.20 4.31
C VAL A 436 6.43 19.87 4.78
N LEU A 437 5.76 18.93 4.11
CA LEU A 437 4.40 18.53 4.47
C LEU A 437 4.35 17.91 5.88
N ALA A 438 5.35 17.14 6.28
CA ALA A 438 5.45 16.59 7.63
C ALA A 438 5.59 17.68 8.69
N VAL A 439 6.31 18.78 8.41
CA VAL A 439 6.36 19.94 9.31
C VAL A 439 5.00 20.61 9.41
N LEU A 440 4.31 20.83 8.28
CA LEU A 440 2.98 21.44 8.26
C LEU A 440 1.96 20.59 9.04
N VAL A 441 1.94 19.28 8.80
CA VAL A 441 1.11 18.32 9.53
C VAL A 441 1.48 18.31 11.00
N GLY A 442 2.78 18.28 11.34
CA GLY A 442 3.25 18.34 12.72
C GLY A 442 2.78 19.60 13.45
N ILE A 443 2.91 20.77 12.82
CA ILE A 443 2.43 22.05 13.36
C ILE A 443 0.91 22.02 13.55
N ALA A 444 0.16 21.55 12.56
CA ALA A 444 -1.29 21.44 12.66
C ALA A 444 -1.72 20.49 13.79
N CYS A 445 -1.04 19.33 13.92
CA CYS A 445 -1.26 18.38 15.00
C CYS A 445 -0.97 18.99 16.38
N VAL A 446 0.10 19.76 16.54
CA VAL A 446 0.36 20.48 17.80
C VAL A 446 -0.71 21.54 18.04
N ALA A 447 -0.95 22.43 17.07
CA ALA A 447 -1.86 23.56 17.19
C ALA A 447 -3.28 23.13 17.55
N ILE A 448 -3.79 22.08 16.91
CA ILE A 448 -5.13 21.53 17.16
C ILE A 448 -5.12 20.61 18.39
N GLY A 449 -4.10 19.77 18.54
CA GLY A 449 -4.00 18.75 19.59
C GLY A 449 -3.83 19.32 21.00
N VAL A 450 -3.26 20.52 21.16
CA VAL A 450 -3.19 21.16 22.48
C VAL A 450 -4.52 21.80 22.91
N LEU A 451 -5.44 22.10 21.98
CA LEU A 451 -6.68 22.81 22.30
C LEU A 451 -7.56 22.09 23.32
N PRO A 452 -7.78 20.76 23.27
CA PRO A 452 -8.51 20.05 24.31
C PRO A 452 -7.89 20.23 25.70
N ALA A 453 -6.56 20.27 25.80
CA ALA A 453 -5.89 20.50 27.08
C ALA A 453 -6.07 21.93 27.60
N ILE A 454 -6.21 22.92 26.73
CA ILE A 454 -6.36 24.34 27.12
C ILE A 454 -7.83 24.66 27.41
N LEU A 455 -8.73 24.29 26.50
CA LEU A 455 -10.12 24.72 26.47
C LEU A 455 -11.04 23.86 27.34
N LEU A 456 -10.78 22.54 27.41
CA LEU A 456 -11.63 21.64 28.17
C LEU A 456 -11.18 21.57 29.63
N ARG A 457 -12.16 21.57 30.54
CA ARG A 457 -11.95 21.34 31.95
C ARG A 457 -12.52 19.99 32.34
N GLU A 458 -11.74 19.24 33.10
CA GLU A 458 -12.19 18.00 33.70
C GLU A 458 -13.22 18.29 34.80
N ARG A 459 -14.23 17.43 34.91
CA ARG A 459 -15.34 17.63 35.83
C ARG A 459 -15.03 17.21 37.27
N PHE A 460 -14.13 16.25 37.46
CA PHE A 460 -13.82 15.66 38.77
C PHE A 460 -12.42 16.10 39.24
N SER A 461 -12.37 17.21 39.99
CA SER A 461 -11.13 17.84 40.49
C SER A 461 -10.67 17.31 41.86
N ASP A 462 -11.58 16.77 42.69
CA ASP A 462 -11.33 16.76 44.13
C ASP A 462 -11.08 15.36 44.71
N THR A 463 -9.90 15.17 45.30
CA THR A 463 -9.70 14.52 46.62
C THR A 463 -8.24 14.53 47.06
N ALA A 464 -8.06 14.74 48.37
CA ALA A 464 -6.89 15.23 49.09
C ALA A 464 -5.56 14.45 48.95
N VAL A 465 -4.48 15.19 49.19
CA VAL A 465 -3.10 14.72 49.34
C VAL A 465 -2.97 13.88 50.61
N ALA A 466 -2.65 12.59 50.46
CA ALA A 466 -2.14 11.77 51.55
C ALA A 466 -0.65 11.50 51.33
N SER A 467 0.13 11.87 52.33
CA SER A 467 1.58 11.79 52.47
C SER A 467 2.17 10.44 52.04
N ALA A 468 3.12 10.47 51.10
CA ALA A 468 3.89 9.29 50.70
C ALA A 468 4.93 8.94 51.79
N GLY A 469 4.77 7.77 52.41
CA GLY A 469 5.80 7.15 53.26
C GLY A 469 7.01 6.66 52.47
N ARG A 470 8.15 6.55 53.15
CA ARG A 470 9.44 6.05 52.65
C ARG A 470 9.40 4.55 52.31
N GLU A 471 8.93 4.19 51.12
CA GLU A 471 9.17 2.86 50.52
C GLU A 471 10.35 2.89 49.54
N SER A 472 11.05 1.75 49.38
CA SER A 472 12.13 1.62 48.40
C SER A 472 11.59 1.68 46.96
N ARG A 473 12.36 2.30 46.06
CA ARG A 473 11.97 2.56 44.64
C ARG A 473 11.52 1.28 43.91
N LEU A 474 12.19 0.16 44.17
CA LEU A 474 11.89 -1.14 43.55
C LEU A 474 10.57 -1.74 44.05
N ARG A 475 10.31 -1.75 45.37
CA ARG A 475 9.04 -2.27 45.92
C ARG A 475 7.84 -1.47 45.44
N ARG A 476 8.00 -0.15 45.29
CA ARG A 476 6.98 0.73 44.71
C ARG A 476 6.68 0.40 43.24
N ILE A 477 7.69 0.15 42.42
CA ILE A 477 7.52 -0.23 41.01
C ILE A 477 6.80 -1.58 40.89
N PHE A 478 7.28 -2.62 41.58
CA PHE A 478 6.63 -3.94 41.59
C PHE A 478 5.19 -3.88 42.10
N GLY A 479 4.93 -3.08 43.14
CA GLY A 479 3.58 -2.84 43.67
C GLY A 479 2.66 -2.18 42.65
N GLU A 480 3.15 -1.21 41.88
CA GLU A 480 2.36 -0.57 40.82
C GLU A 480 2.10 -1.48 39.62
N VAL A 481 3.08 -2.30 39.19
CA VAL A 481 2.88 -3.30 38.13
C VAL A 481 1.80 -4.31 38.54
N LYS A 482 1.84 -4.82 39.77
CA LYS A 482 0.79 -5.72 40.28
C LYS A 482 -0.59 -5.05 40.28
N ARG A 483 -0.67 -3.79 40.72
CA ARG A 483 -1.93 -3.02 40.71
C ARG A 483 -2.45 -2.73 39.30
N PHE A 484 -1.55 -2.52 38.33
CA PHE A 484 -1.90 -2.39 36.91
C PHE A 484 -2.59 -3.66 36.42
N PHE A 485 -1.96 -4.84 36.56
CA PHE A 485 -2.56 -6.10 36.12
C PHE A 485 -3.88 -6.42 36.84
N GLN A 486 -4.00 -6.06 38.12
CA GLN A 486 -5.27 -6.15 38.85
C GLN A 486 -6.35 -5.23 38.26
N GLY A 487 -6.00 -3.97 37.96
CA GLY A 487 -6.90 -3.01 37.33
C GLY A 487 -7.35 -3.48 35.94
N PHE A 488 -6.40 -3.95 35.13
CA PHE A 488 -6.63 -4.52 33.80
C PHE A 488 -7.58 -5.73 33.86
N GLY A 489 -7.29 -6.70 34.74
CA GLY A 489 -8.14 -7.87 34.95
C GLY A 489 -9.55 -7.52 35.46
N GLN A 490 -9.68 -6.51 36.31
CA GLN A 490 -10.99 -6.02 36.77
C GLN A 490 -11.79 -5.39 35.63
N THR A 491 -11.16 -4.60 34.76
CA THR A 491 -11.82 -4.02 33.59
C THR A 491 -12.30 -5.11 32.63
N LEU A 492 -11.46 -6.13 32.35
CA LEU A 492 -11.85 -7.30 31.56
C LEU A 492 -12.92 -8.17 32.22
N SER A 493 -13.11 -8.07 33.54
CA SER A 493 -14.19 -8.80 34.24
C SER A 493 -15.56 -8.11 34.12
N ASN A 494 -15.62 -6.89 33.58
CA ASN A 494 -16.87 -6.15 33.43
C ASN A 494 -17.67 -6.67 32.22
N ARG A 495 -18.70 -7.47 32.51
CA ARG A 495 -19.53 -8.12 31.47
C ARG A 495 -20.18 -7.13 30.48
N PRO A 496 -20.85 -6.03 30.90
CA PRO A 496 -21.32 -5.00 29.98
C PRO A 496 -20.24 -4.47 29.04
N PHE A 497 -19.02 -4.22 29.53
CA PHE A 497 -17.92 -3.76 28.69
C PHE A 497 -17.47 -4.78 27.66
N LEU A 498 -17.31 -6.05 28.06
CA LEU A 498 -16.93 -7.11 27.13
C LEU A 498 -17.95 -7.30 25.99
N LYS A 499 -19.25 -7.14 26.29
CA LYS A 499 -20.31 -7.17 25.26
C LYS A 499 -20.12 -6.06 24.22
N LEU A 500 -19.75 -4.83 24.64
CA LEU A 500 -19.46 -3.72 23.73
C LEU A 500 -18.17 -3.94 22.93
N CYS A 501 -17.13 -4.49 23.56
CA CYS A 501 -15.89 -4.85 22.88
C CYS A 501 -16.13 -5.93 21.81
N GLY A 502 -16.87 -6.98 22.15
CA GLY A 502 -17.24 -8.04 21.22
C GLY A 502 -18.06 -7.53 20.05
N ALA A 503 -19.07 -6.69 20.30
CA ALA A 503 -19.87 -6.09 19.24
C ALA A 503 -19.04 -5.18 18.32
N THR A 504 -18.16 -4.35 18.89
CA THR A 504 -17.26 -3.49 18.10
C THR A 504 -16.30 -4.34 17.27
N PHE A 505 -15.70 -5.37 17.87
CA PHE A 505 -14.83 -6.30 17.18
C PHE A 505 -15.56 -6.95 15.99
N LEU A 506 -16.79 -7.43 16.18
CA LEU A 506 -17.55 -8.09 15.13
C LEU A 506 -17.92 -7.15 13.97
N VAL A 507 -18.45 -5.95 14.26
CA VAL A 507 -18.83 -4.98 13.21
C VAL A 507 -17.60 -4.46 12.47
N PHE A 508 -16.59 -4.00 13.22
CA PHE A 508 -15.40 -3.39 12.64
C PHE A 508 -14.61 -4.39 11.81
N ASN A 509 -14.37 -5.60 12.34
CA ASN A 509 -13.61 -6.61 11.61
C ASN A 509 -14.42 -7.27 10.51
N GLY A 510 -15.74 -7.37 10.65
CA GLY A 510 -16.61 -7.75 9.54
C GLY A 510 -16.39 -6.83 8.34
N PHE A 511 -16.40 -5.51 8.55
CA PHE A 511 -16.10 -4.54 7.49
C PHE A 511 -14.65 -4.66 6.97
N GLN A 512 -13.65 -4.66 7.86
CA GLN A 512 -12.24 -4.64 7.45
C GLN A 512 -11.82 -5.87 6.65
N LEU A 513 -12.35 -7.03 7.01
CA LEU A 513 -12.06 -8.28 6.32
C LEU A 513 -12.53 -8.23 4.87
N ILE A 514 -13.62 -7.50 4.60
CA ILE A 514 -14.30 -7.44 3.30
C ILE A 514 -13.81 -6.29 2.45
N ALA A 515 -13.25 -5.23 3.04
CA ALA A 515 -12.69 -4.12 2.29
C ALA A 515 -11.70 -4.60 1.20
N ALA A 516 -10.95 -5.68 1.47
CA ALA A 516 -10.15 -6.37 0.47
C ALA A 516 -11.01 -7.12 -0.57
N PHE A 517 -11.97 -7.94 -0.15
CA PHE A 517 -12.84 -8.75 -1.05
C PHE A 517 -13.71 -7.93 -1.99
N GLN A 518 -14.21 -6.79 -1.53
CA GLN A 518 -15.12 -5.96 -2.29
C GLN A 518 -14.52 -5.56 -3.63
N VAL A 519 -13.21 -5.27 -3.66
CA VAL A 519 -12.48 -4.94 -4.89
C VAL A 519 -12.50 -6.12 -5.87
N TYR A 520 -12.19 -7.32 -5.40
CA TYR A 520 -12.17 -8.54 -6.23
C TYR A 520 -13.55 -8.89 -6.78
N VAL A 521 -14.60 -8.80 -5.95
CA VAL A 521 -15.97 -9.10 -6.40
C VAL A 521 -16.43 -8.10 -7.46
N VAL A 522 -16.14 -6.81 -7.30
CA VAL A 522 -16.50 -5.81 -8.32
C VAL A 522 -15.74 -6.07 -9.63
N ILE A 523 -14.42 -6.29 -9.57
CA ILE A 523 -13.61 -6.55 -10.77
C ILE A 523 -14.04 -7.84 -11.47
N TYR A 524 -14.00 -8.98 -10.77
CA TYR A 524 -14.07 -10.30 -11.41
C TYR A 524 -15.49 -10.79 -11.61
N TYR A 525 -16.44 -10.43 -10.73
CA TYR A 525 -17.83 -10.86 -10.89
C TYR A 525 -18.66 -9.83 -11.67
N VAL A 526 -18.62 -8.54 -11.32
CA VAL A 526 -19.49 -7.54 -11.97
C VAL A 526 -18.97 -7.07 -13.32
N PHE A 527 -17.65 -6.87 -13.42
CA PHE A 527 -17.00 -6.39 -14.65
C PHE A 527 -16.24 -7.48 -15.41
N ALA A 528 -16.41 -8.75 -15.05
CA ALA A 528 -15.81 -9.90 -15.73
C ALA A 528 -14.29 -9.76 -15.97
N GLY A 529 -13.57 -9.11 -15.04
CA GLY A 529 -12.12 -8.88 -15.12
C GLY A 529 -11.69 -7.52 -15.68
N ASP A 530 -12.61 -6.68 -16.18
CA ASP A 530 -12.28 -5.31 -16.62
C ASP A 530 -11.93 -4.41 -15.41
N ARG A 531 -10.63 -4.28 -15.17
CA ARG A 531 -10.07 -3.53 -14.03
C ARG A 531 -10.26 -2.02 -14.16
N ASP A 532 -10.27 -1.48 -15.38
CA ASP A 532 -10.33 -0.03 -15.59
C ASP A 532 -11.72 0.49 -15.24
N THR A 533 -12.76 -0.14 -15.78
CA THR A 533 -14.15 0.23 -15.46
C THR A 533 -14.46 -0.06 -14.00
N ALA A 534 -14.05 -1.22 -13.48
CA ALA A 534 -14.26 -1.58 -12.08
C ALA A 534 -13.65 -0.56 -11.11
N SER A 535 -12.43 -0.09 -11.38
CA SER A 535 -11.73 0.89 -10.54
C SER A 535 -12.49 2.20 -10.42
N TRP A 536 -13.11 2.67 -11.51
CA TRP A 536 -13.94 3.88 -11.49
C TRP A 536 -15.17 3.72 -10.58
N TYR A 537 -15.86 2.58 -10.66
CA TYR A 537 -17.01 2.28 -9.79
C TYR A 537 -16.61 2.11 -8.32
N ILE A 538 -15.47 1.47 -8.04
CA ILE A 538 -14.93 1.35 -6.68
C ILE A 538 -14.67 2.75 -6.08
N ALA A 539 -14.09 3.66 -6.87
CA ALA A 539 -13.86 5.04 -6.44
C ALA A 539 -15.17 5.79 -6.14
N MET A 540 -16.20 5.62 -6.97
CA MET A 540 -17.52 6.19 -6.72
C MET A 540 -18.15 5.64 -5.45
N ILE A 541 -18.11 4.32 -5.22
CA ILE A 541 -18.62 3.68 -4.01
C ILE A 541 -17.94 4.28 -2.77
N GLY A 542 -16.61 4.40 -2.79
CA GLY A 542 -15.85 5.01 -1.70
C GLY A 542 -16.24 6.47 -1.44
N THR A 543 -16.44 7.25 -2.50
CA THR A 543 -16.86 8.66 -2.41
C THR A 543 -18.27 8.77 -1.80
N ILE A 544 -19.24 8.02 -2.33
CA ILE A 544 -20.62 7.99 -1.83
C ILE A 544 -20.65 7.53 -0.37
N ALA A 545 -19.92 6.47 -0.02
CA ALA A 545 -19.83 5.98 1.34
C ALA A 545 -19.24 7.03 2.30
N THR A 546 -18.22 7.78 1.87
CA THR A 546 -17.60 8.84 2.68
C THR A 546 -18.59 9.97 2.95
N PHE A 547 -19.24 10.52 1.93
CA PHE A 547 -20.26 11.56 2.11
C PHE A 547 -21.45 11.07 2.95
N SER A 548 -21.89 9.83 2.72
CA SER A 548 -22.95 9.20 3.51
C SER A 548 -22.55 9.04 4.97
N THR A 549 -21.28 8.75 5.26
CA THR A 549 -20.79 8.60 6.64
C THR A 549 -20.96 9.88 7.44
N PHE A 550 -20.70 11.06 6.87
CA PHE A 550 -20.95 12.34 7.55
C PHE A 550 -22.43 12.49 7.95
N ALA A 551 -23.35 12.18 7.04
CA ALA A 551 -24.79 12.23 7.32
C ALA A 551 -25.22 11.18 8.36
N VAL A 552 -24.68 9.97 8.26
CA VAL A 552 -24.92 8.87 9.21
C VAL A 552 -24.46 9.23 10.60
N VAL A 553 -23.31 9.87 10.78
CA VAL A 553 -22.80 10.25 12.10
C VAL A 553 -23.78 11.21 12.79
N ALA A 554 -24.26 12.22 12.05
CA ALA A 554 -25.27 13.15 12.56
C ALA A 554 -26.59 12.43 12.89
N PHE A 555 -27.04 11.55 11.99
CA PHE A 555 -28.26 10.76 12.17
C PHE A 555 -28.17 9.80 13.37
N ALA A 556 -27.09 9.06 13.53
CA ALA A 556 -26.88 8.12 14.62
C ALA A 556 -26.82 8.84 15.97
N ALA A 557 -26.15 9.99 16.02
CA ALA A 557 -26.09 10.82 17.22
C ALA A 557 -27.49 11.31 17.62
N TRP A 558 -28.27 11.83 16.66
CA TRP A 558 -29.65 12.25 16.87
C TRP A 558 -30.55 11.06 17.31
N LEU A 559 -30.51 9.95 16.57
CA LEU A 559 -31.34 8.77 16.84
C LEU A 559 -31.06 8.20 18.23
N GLY A 560 -29.79 8.18 18.65
CA GLY A 560 -29.39 7.76 20.00
C GLY A 560 -30.00 8.62 21.12
N THR A 561 -30.37 9.86 20.84
CA THR A 561 -31.08 10.73 21.80
C THR A 561 -32.59 10.52 21.83
N VAL A 562 -33.19 10.04 20.74
CA VAL A 562 -34.65 9.89 20.63
C VAL A 562 -35.11 8.51 21.11
N VAL A 563 -34.43 7.44 20.69
CA VAL A 563 -34.86 6.05 20.97
C VAL A 563 -33.94 5.32 21.96
N GLY A 564 -32.91 6.02 22.45
CA GLY A 564 -31.85 5.48 23.30
C GLY A 564 -30.74 4.78 22.50
N LYS A 565 -29.52 4.77 23.06
CA LYS A 565 -28.30 4.31 22.38
C LYS A 565 -28.39 2.86 21.88
N ARG A 566 -29.02 1.99 22.67
CA ARG A 566 -29.17 0.56 22.35
C ARG A 566 -30.06 0.32 21.13
N HIS A 567 -31.24 0.93 21.08
CA HIS A 567 -32.13 0.77 19.92
C HIS A 567 -31.60 1.49 18.70
N ALA A 568 -30.95 2.65 18.88
CA ALA A 568 -30.27 3.34 17.79
C ALA A 568 -29.19 2.44 17.16
N PHE A 569 -28.43 1.71 17.97
CA PHE A 569 -27.45 0.72 17.47
C PHE A 569 -28.12 -0.38 16.66
N PHE A 570 -29.23 -0.96 17.12
CA PHE A 570 -29.95 -1.99 16.37
C PHE A 570 -30.47 -1.48 15.02
N ILE A 571 -31.00 -0.26 15.00
CA ILE A 571 -31.50 0.36 13.77
C ILE A 571 -30.32 0.61 12.81
N CYS A 572 -29.25 1.27 13.26
CA CYS A 572 -28.13 1.59 12.38
C CYS A 572 -27.41 0.34 11.86
N ILE A 573 -27.10 -0.63 12.73
CA ILE A 573 -26.46 -1.88 12.29
C ILE A 573 -27.44 -2.73 11.48
N GLY A 574 -28.75 -2.68 11.75
CA GLY A 574 -29.76 -3.31 10.91
C GLY A 574 -29.81 -2.74 9.50
N ILE A 575 -29.75 -1.41 9.36
CA ILE A 575 -29.64 -0.72 8.06
C ILE A 575 -28.35 -1.12 7.34
N SER A 576 -27.22 -1.17 8.05
CA SER A 576 -25.95 -1.64 7.48
C SER A 576 -26.02 -3.10 7.03
N THR A 577 -26.65 -3.96 7.83
CA THR A 577 -26.89 -5.38 7.51
C THR A 577 -27.75 -5.53 6.25
N LEU A 578 -28.80 -4.71 6.11
CA LEU A 578 -29.60 -4.65 4.89
C LEU A 578 -28.75 -4.20 3.70
N GLY A 579 -27.88 -3.20 3.88
CA GLY A 579 -26.92 -2.76 2.87
C GLY A 579 -26.02 -3.89 2.37
N TYR A 580 -25.45 -4.68 3.29
CA TYR A 580 -24.66 -5.86 2.92
C TYR A 580 -25.52 -6.91 2.19
N ALA A 581 -26.71 -7.23 2.71
CA ALA A 581 -27.61 -8.18 2.06
C ALA A 581 -28.03 -7.74 0.64
N LEU A 582 -28.23 -6.43 0.42
CA LEU A 582 -28.57 -5.87 -0.87
C LEU A 582 -27.47 -6.05 -1.91
N LYS A 583 -26.20 -6.12 -1.51
CA LYS A 583 -25.10 -6.43 -2.44
C LYS A 583 -25.36 -7.73 -3.21
N TRP A 584 -26.04 -8.71 -2.61
CA TRP A 584 -26.39 -9.95 -3.30
C TRP A 584 -27.15 -9.71 -4.61
N PHE A 585 -28.04 -8.72 -4.61
CA PHE A 585 -28.87 -8.36 -5.76
C PHE A 585 -28.28 -7.21 -6.58
N CYS A 586 -27.61 -6.26 -5.92
CA CYS A 586 -27.02 -5.08 -6.56
C CYS A 586 -25.72 -5.39 -7.29
N TYR A 587 -25.05 -6.50 -6.97
CA TYR A 587 -23.92 -6.98 -7.74
C TYR A 587 -24.51 -7.73 -8.94
N ASP A 588 -24.80 -6.97 -9.98
CA ASP A 588 -25.40 -7.44 -11.22
C ASP A 588 -24.52 -7.02 -12.40
N PRO A 589 -23.89 -7.98 -13.11
CA PRO A 589 -23.10 -7.69 -14.31
C PRO A 589 -23.91 -6.98 -15.40
N ALA A 590 -25.23 -7.19 -15.48
CA ALA A 590 -26.07 -6.55 -16.47
C ALA A 590 -26.38 -5.08 -16.16
N ASN A 591 -26.32 -4.69 -14.88
CA ASN A 591 -26.66 -3.34 -14.42
C ASN A 591 -25.64 -2.80 -13.40
N PRO A 592 -24.41 -2.44 -13.81
CA PRO A 592 -23.34 -2.08 -12.88
C PRO A 592 -23.63 -0.84 -12.01
N LEU A 593 -24.55 0.05 -12.43
CA LEU A 593 -24.99 1.20 -11.63
C LEU A 593 -25.63 0.81 -10.29
N LEU A 594 -26.19 -0.41 -10.18
CA LEU A 594 -26.77 -0.90 -8.93
C LEU A 594 -25.73 -1.03 -7.81
N LEU A 595 -24.44 -1.15 -8.14
CA LEU A 595 -23.32 -1.16 -7.18
C LEU A 595 -23.31 0.04 -6.23
N LEU A 596 -23.88 1.18 -6.66
CA LEU A 596 -23.87 2.42 -5.88
C LEU A 596 -24.96 2.43 -4.79
N ILE A 597 -25.99 1.59 -4.90
CA ILE A 597 -27.15 1.59 -3.98
C ILE A 597 -26.79 1.09 -2.57
N PRO A 598 -25.98 0.03 -2.37
CA PRO A 598 -25.57 -0.38 -1.04
C PRO A 598 -24.71 0.65 -0.30
N ALA A 599 -23.93 1.47 -1.02
CA ALA A 599 -22.88 2.30 -0.42
C ALA A 599 -23.35 3.23 0.72
N PRO A 600 -24.47 3.98 0.60
CA PRO A 600 -25.00 4.79 1.69
C PRO A 600 -25.45 3.97 2.91
N LEU A 601 -25.95 2.75 2.69
CA LEU A 601 -26.41 1.86 3.76
C LEU A 601 -25.23 1.26 4.52
N LEU A 602 -24.16 0.89 3.81
CA LEU A 602 -22.93 0.37 4.42
C LEU A 602 -22.28 1.40 5.36
N ALA A 603 -22.37 2.69 5.02
CA ALA A 603 -21.87 3.79 5.85
C ALA A 603 -22.47 3.80 7.27
N PHE A 604 -23.68 3.25 7.46
CA PHE A 604 -24.29 3.09 8.79
C PHE A 604 -23.47 2.21 9.72
N GLY A 605 -22.68 1.26 9.22
CA GLY A 605 -21.86 0.37 10.02
C GLY A 605 -20.81 1.16 10.82
N LEU A 606 -19.75 1.61 10.14
CA LEU A 606 -18.65 2.34 10.79
C LEU A 606 -19.08 3.70 11.36
N GLY A 607 -19.91 4.45 10.62
CA GLY A 607 -20.33 5.80 11.03
C GLY A 607 -21.12 5.79 12.34
N SER A 608 -22.03 4.83 12.53
CA SER A 608 -22.79 4.72 13.78
C SER A 608 -21.99 4.05 14.89
N LEU A 609 -21.12 3.07 14.56
CA LEU A 609 -20.34 2.32 15.53
C LEU A 609 -19.47 3.25 16.40
N PHE A 610 -18.67 4.11 15.75
CA PHE A 610 -17.78 5.04 16.45
C PHE A 610 -18.51 6.24 17.09
N THR A 611 -19.81 6.40 16.83
CA THR A 611 -20.64 7.41 17.48
C THR A 611 -21.30 6.86 18.75
N LEU A 612 -21.89 5.66 18.66
CA LEU A 612 -22.70 5.07 19.73
C LEU A 612 -21.86 4.29 20.76
N MET A 613 -20.88 3.50 20.31
CA MET A 613 -20.11 2.63 21.20
C MET A 613 -19.29 3.40 22.25
N PRO A 614 -18.51 4.45 21.90
CA PRO A 614 -17.77 5.22 22.90
C PRO A 614 -18.70 5.88 23.94
N SER A 615 -19.90 6.32 23.51
CA SER A 615 -20.92 6.87 24.40
C SER A 615 -21.49 5.82 25.38
N MET A 616 -21.59 4.55 24.96
CA MET A 616 -22.00 3.45 25.84
C MET A 616 -20.88 2.99 26.77
N VAL A 617 -19.62 3.02 26.32
CA VAL A 617 -18.45 2.74 27.18
C VAL A 617 -18.37 3.74 28.34
N ALA A 618 -18.68 5.01 28.11
CA ALA A 618 -18.80 6.01 29.16
C ALA A 618 -19.87 5.67 30.21
N ASP A 619 -20.99 5.06 29.81
CA ASP A 619 -22.02 4.59 30.74
C ASP A 619 -21.54 3.40 31.58
N VAL A 620 -20.72 2.51 31.00
CA VAL A 620 -20.10 1.39 31.73
C VAL A 620 -19.08 1.90 32.75
N CYS A 621 -18.36 2.99 32.45
CA CYS A 621 -17.45 3.61 33.41
C CYS A 621 -18.19 4.09 34.67
N ASP A 622 -19.40 4.63 34.53
CA ASP A 622 -20.21 5.06 35.68
C ASP A 622 -20.74 3.86 36.49
N LEU A 623 -21.12 2.77 35.82
CA LEU A 623 -21.48 1.52 36.50
C LEU A 623 -20.29 0.97 37.31
N ASP A 624 -19.09 1.04 36.75
CA ASP A 624 -17.88 0.57 37.38
C ASP A 624 -17.48 1.42 38.59
N GLU A 625 -17.63 2.74 38.48
CA GLU A 625 -17.47 3.67 39.60
C GLU A 625 -18.44 3.32 40.74
N LEU A 626 -19.71 3.10 40.45
CA LEU A 626 -20.71 2.75 41.46
C LEU A 626 -20.35 1.45 42.20
N LYS A 627 -19.75 0.48 41.51
CA LYS A 627 -19.38 -0.83 42.09
C LYS A 627 -18.07 -0.80 42.87
N THR A 628 -17.10 -0.01 42.41
CA THR A 628 -15.71 -0.10 42.87
C THR A 628 -15.22 1.15 43.59
N GLY A 629 -15.97 2.25 43.51
CA GLY A 629 -15.58 3.57 44.00
C GLY A 629 -14.41 4.20 43.23
N LYS A 630 -14.04 3.65 42.06
CA LYS A 630 -12.87 4.09 41.27
C LYS A 630 -13.29 4.54 39.88
N ARG A 631 -12.76 5.68 39.43
CA ARG A 631 -12.90 6.22 38.08
C ARG A 631 -11.76 5.68 37.19
N ARG A 632 -12.08 4.86 36.19
CA ARG A 632 -11.11 4.09 35.35
C ARG A 632 -11.31 4.26 33.84
N GLU A 633 -11.73 5.44 33.42
CA GLU A 633 -12.09 5.73 32.03
C GLU A 633 -10.91 5.57 31.07
N GLY A 634 -9.69 5.86 31.54
CA GLY A 634 -8.44 5.64 30.82
C GLY A 634 -8.23 4.17 30.50
N MET A 635 -8.36 3.30 31.50
CA MET A 635 -8.25 1.85 31.33
C MET A 635 -9.32 1.30 30.38
N TYR A 636 -10.58 1.71 30.54
CA TYR A 636 -11.68 1.29 29.65
C TYR A 636 -11.44 1.73 28.21
N GLY A 637 -11.06 3.00 27.99
CA GLY A 637 -10.75 3.54 26.67
C GLY A 637 -9.57 2.85 26.00
N SER A 638 -8.48 2.60 26.73
CA SER A 638 -7.30 1.92 26.21
C SER A 638 -7.60 0.48 25.79
N ILE A 639 -8.34 -0.29 26.59
CA ILE A 639 -8.65 -1.68 26.27
C ILE A 639 -9.63 -1.74 25.09
N TYR A 640 -10.59 -0.82 25.02
CA TYR A 640 -11.53 -0.73 23.91
C TYR A 640 -10.80 -0.56 22.56
N TRP A 641 -9.91 0.43 22.45
CA TRP A 641 -9.15 0.68 21.22
C TRP A 641 -8.11 -0.40 20.94
N TRP A 642 -7.54 -1.02 21.98
CA TRP A 642 -6.66 -2.17 21.83
C TRP A 642 -7.37 -3.34 21.12
N VAL A 643 -8.63 -3.65 21.49
CA VAL A 643 -9.42 -4.70 20.83
C VAL A 643 -9.68 -4.37 19.35
N VAL A 644 -9.94 -3.10 19.03
CA VAL A 644 -10.12 -2.65 17.63
C VAL A 644 -8.84 -2.85 16.82
N LYS A 645 -7.68 -2.43 17.36
CA LYS A 645 -6.37 -2.57 16.71
C LYS A 645 -5.97 -4.03 16.51
N LEU A 646 -6.16 -4.87 17.52
CA LEU A 646 -5.90 -6.31 17.43
C LEU A 646 -6.76 -6.96 16.34
N GLY A 647 -8.04 -6.58 16.29
CA GLY A 647 -8.95 -7.01 15.25
C GLY A 647 -8.44 -6.66 13.85
N MET A 648 -8.04 -5.39 13.63
CA MET A 648 -7.57 -4.93 12.33
C MET A 648 -6.40 -5.77 11.81
N ALA A 649 -5.44 -6.08 12.68
CA ALA A 649 -4.30 -6.94 12.33
C ALA A 649 -4.75 -8.36 11.93
N LEU A 650 -5.70 -8.95 12.67
CA LEU A 650 -6.25 -10.27 12.36
C LEU A 650 -7.07 -10.26 11.07
N ALA A 651 -7.87 -9.22 10.82
CA ALA A 651 -8.69 -9.09 9.63
C ALA A 651 -7.84 -8.95 8.35
N LEU A 652 -6.77 -8.16 8.41
CA LEU A 652 -5.82 -8.03 7.31
C LEU A 652 -5.12 -9.37 7.00
N ALA A 653 -4.68 -10.10 8.04
CA ALA A 653 -4.08 -11.42 7.86
C ALA A 653 -5.07 -12.46 7.32
N ALA A 654 -6.31 -12.46 7.82
CA ALA A 654 -7.33 -13.42 7.42
C ALA A 654 -7.88 -13.18 6.00
N GLY A 655 -7.80 -11.95 5.47
CA GLY A 655 -8.29 -11.61 4.14
C GLY A 655 -7.64 -12.44 3.02
N GLY A 656 -6.31 -12.63 3.07
CA GLY A 656 -5.59 -13.45 2.09
C GLY A 656 -5.96 -14.93 2.15
N PHE A 657 -6.08 -15.50 3.36
CA PHE A 657 -6.49 -16.89 3.54
C PHE A 657 -7.93 -17.16 3.08
N LEU A 658 -8.84 -16.22 3.34
CA LEU A 658 -10.22 -16.34 2.87
C LEU A 658 -10.30 -16.30 1.34
N LEU A 659 -9.44 -15.53 0.67
CA LEU A 659 -9.47 -15.42 -0.79
C LEU A 659 -9.05 -16.75 -1.41
N ASN A 660 -7.99 -17.37 -0.88
CA ASN A 660 -7.59 -18.72 -1.23
C ASN A 660 -8.72 -19.75 -0.94
N PHE A 661 -9.39 -19.64 0.21
CA PHE A 661 -10.53 -20.51 0.55
C PHE A 661 -11.67 -20.45 -0.48
N THR A 662 -11.91 -19.29 -1.11
CA THR A 662 -12.95 -19.20 -2.15
C THR A 662 -12.61 -19.98 -3.42
N GLY A 663 -11.36 -20.41 -3.61
CA GLY A 663 -10.89 -20.99 -4.86
C GLY A 663 -10.65 -19.94 -5.95
N PHE A 664 -10.54 -18.67 -5.56
CA PHE A 664 -10.11 -17.60 -6.45
C PHE A 664 -8.68 -17.86 -6.92
N ASP A 665 -8.47 -17.79 -8.23
CA ASP A 665 -7.17 -18.00 -8.84
C ASP A 665 -6.84 -16.79 -9.70
N VAL A 666 -5.82 -16.03 -9.30
CA VAL A 666 -5.35 -14.84 -10.02
C VAL A 666 -5.05 -15.17 -11.50
N ASN A 667 -4.62 -16.40 -11.80
CA ASN A 667 -4.23 -16.81 -13.16
C ASN A 667 -5.42 -17.00 -14.09
N LEU A 668 -6.65 -17.14 -13.57
CA LEU A 668 -7.86 -17.28 -14.38
C LEU A 668 -8.40 -15.93 -14.88
N GLU A 669 -7.82 -14.80 -14.47
CA GLU A 669 -8.28 -13.44 -14.79
C GLU A 669 -9.82 -13.31 -14.66
N GLY A 670 -10.53 -12.86 -15.71
CA GLY A 670 -11.99 -12.78 -15.75
C GLY A 670 -12.72 -14.13 -15.83
N ASN A 671 -12.02 -15.22 -16.16
CA ASN A 671 -12.57 -16.57 -16.33
C ASN A 671 -12.57 -17.38 -15.01
N GLN A 672 -12.88 -16.73 -13.89
CA GLN A 672 -13.02 -17.40 -12.60
C GLN A 672 -14.11 -18.47 -12.66
N THR A 673 -13.93 -19.55 -11.91
CA THR A 673 -14.98 -20.58 -11.80
C THR A 673 -16.24 -20.01 -11.17
N GLU A 674 -17.41 -20.46 -11.61
CA GLU A 674 -18.68 -20.03 -11.00
C GLU A 674 -18.72 -20.28 -9.49
N SER A 675 -18.09 -21.37 -9.03
CA SER A 675 -17.94 -21.67 -7.61
C SER A 675 -17.05 -20.66 -6.88
N ALA A 676 -15.94 -20.22 -7.49
CA ALA A 676 -15.09 -19.18 -6.91
C ALA A 676 -15.82 -17.84 -6.83
N LEU A 677 -16.46 -17.41 -7.92
CA LEU A 677 -17.28 -16.19 -7.93
C LEU A 677 -18.41 -16.25 -6.90
N PHE A 678 -19.06 -17.41 -6.76
CA PHE A 678 -20.09 -17.63 -5.76
C PHE A 678 -19.54 -17.52 -4.34
N TRP A 679 -18.45 -18.22 -4.00
CA TRP A 679 -17.87 -18.18 -2.65
C TRP A 679 -17.28 -16.82 -2.29
N MET A 680 -16.71 -16.09 -3.26
CA MET A 680 -16.29 -14.70 -3.06
C MET A 680 -17.47 -13.81 -2.69
N ARG A 681 -18.60 -13.92 -3.40
CA ARG A 681 -19.82 -13.16 -3.07
C ARG A 681 -20.41 -13.59 -1.73
N VAL A 682 -20.40 -14.89 -1.41
CA VAL A 682 -20.84 -15.37 -0.09
C VAL A 682 -19.97 -14.77 1.01
N CYS A 683 -18.64 -14.73 0.85
CA CYS A 683 -17.75 -14.11 1.83
C CYS A 683 -17.97 -12.59 1.93
N ASP A 684 -18.13 -11.88 0.81
CA ASP A 684 -18.35 -10.43 0.78
C ASP A 684 -19.72 -10.00 1.37
N VAL A 685 -20.75 -10.85 1.23
CA VAL A 685 -22.13 -10.55 1.63
C VAL A 685 -22.55 -11.19 2.94
N VAL A 686 -22.35 -12.49 3.10
CA VAL A 686 -22.90 -13.26 4.23
C VAL A 686 -22.08 -13.05 5.49
N LEU A 687 -20.75 -13.00 5.38
CA LEU A 687 -19.88 -12.79 6.54
C LEU A 687 -20.17 -11.50 7.32
N PRO A 688 -20.27 -10.30 6.71
CA PRO A 688 -20.59 -9.08 7.46
C PRO A 688 -22.02 -9.09 8.00
N VAL A 689 -22.96 -9.75 7.31
CA VAL A 689 -24.31 -9.93 7.81
C VAL A 689 -24.28 -10.76 9.08
N ILE A 690 -23.56 -11.89 9.09
CA ILE A 690 -23.40 -12.73 10.28
C ILE A 690 -22.72 -11.95 11.41
N THR A 691 -21.59 -11.29 11.16
CA THR A 691 -20.90 -10.55 12.22
C THR A 691 -21.73 -9.38 12.75
N SER A 692 -22.49 -8.70 11.89
CA SER A 692 -23.41 -7.62 12.30
C SER A 692 -24.58 -8.15 13.14
N LEU A 693 -25.17 -9.29 12.78
CA LEU A 693 -26.23 -9.94 13.56
C LEU A 693 -25.70 -10.44 14.92
N LEU A 694 -24.50 -11.02 14.96
CA LEU A 694 -23.84 -11.41 16.21
C LEU A 694 -23.51 -10.19 17.08
N ALA A 695 -23.13 -9.05 16.47
CA ALA A 695 -22.93 -7.80 17.20
C ALA A 695 -24.24 -7.26 17.78
N ILE A 696 -25.35 -7.32 17.03
CA ILE A 696 -26.69 -7.00 17.52
C ILE A 696 -27.03 -7.92 18.71
N ALA A 697 -26.77 -9.22 18.63
CA ALA A 697 -27.00 -10.15 19.74
C ALA A 697 -26.16 -9.81 20.99
N CYS A 698 -24.89 -9.43 20.80
CA CYS A 698 -24.02 -8.97 21.87
C CYS A 698 -24.57 -7.72 22.58
N VAL A 699 -25.09 -6.75 21.81
CA VAL A 699 -25.71 -5.52 22.34
C VAL A 699 -27.14 -5.75 22.85
N ALA A 700 -27.85 -6.77 22.37
CA ALA A 700 -29.15 -7.20 22.93
C ALA A 700 -28.98 -7.69 24.36
N ALA A 701 -27.88 -8.38 24.65
CA ALA A 701 -27.50 -8.75 26.00
C ALA A 701 -26.97 -7.56 26.83
N TYR A 702 -26.82 -6.34 26.29
CA TYR A 702 -26.35 -5.18 27.06
C TYR A 702 -27.46 -4.61 27.95
N ASP A 703 -27.19 -4.59 29.26
CA ASP A 703 -28.20 -4.41 30.31
C ASP A 703 -28.36 -2.97 30.82
N LEU A 704 -27.62 -1.99 30.27
CA LEU A 704 -27.71 -0.58 30.69
C LEU A 704 -28.69 0.19 29.79
N SER A 705 -29.93 0.33 30.26
CA SER A 705 -30.93 1.25 29.70
C SER A 705 -30.69 2.69 30.14
N GLU A 706 -31.31 3.65 29.44
CA GLU A 706 -31.29 5.07 29.84
C GLU A 706 -31.77 5.28 31.28
N SER A 707 -32.89 4.63 31.66
CA SER A 707 -33.41 4.68 33.04
C SER A 707 -32.41 4.15 34.06
N ARG A 708 -31.71 3.05 33.74
CA ARG A 708 -30.70 2.46 34.63
C ARG A 708 -29.47 3.34 34.76
N VAL A 709 -29.03 3.99 33.66
CA VAL A 709 -27.90 4.92 33.70
C VAL A 709 -28.25 6.17 34.52
N ARG A 710 -29.49 6.69 34.40
CA ARG A 710 -29.97 7.77 35.26
C ARG A 710 -29.99 7.38 36.74
N GLU A 711 -30.45 6.18 37.08
CA GLU A 711 -30.43 5.67 38.46
C GLU A 711 -28.99 5.55 39.01
N ILE A 712 -28.05 5.05 38.19
CA ILE A 712 -26.63 4.98 38.56
C ILE A 712 -26.09 6.39 38.84
N ARG A 713 -26.45 7.37 38.02
CA ARG A 713 -26.04 8.77 38.21
C ARG A 713 -26.64 9.41 39.46
N GLU A 714 -27.91 9.18 39.73
CA GLU A 714 -28.53 9.64 40.97
C GLU A 714 -27.83 9.06 42.20
N LYS A 715 -27.42 7.79 42.15
CA LYS A 715 -26.67 7.14 43.24
C LYS A 715 -25.24 7.67 43.40
N LEU A 716 -24.58 8.08 42.32
CA LEU A 716 -23.24 8.68 42.37
C LEU A 716 -23.26 10.15 42.84
N ASN A 717 -24.39 10.84 42.69
CA ASN A 717 -24.57 12.21 43.14
C ASN A 717 -25.03 12.32 44.61
N ARG A 718 -25.41 11.19 45.23
CA ARG A 718 -25.72 11.07 46.66
C ARG A 718 -24.47 10.67 47.42
#